data_AF-A0A085ZZD4-F1
#
_entry.id   AF-A0A085ZZD4-F1
#
_cell.length_a   1.000
_cell.length_b   1.000
_cell.length_c   1.000
_cell.angle_alpha   90.00
_cell.angle_beta   90.00
_cell.angle_gamma   90.00
#
_symmetry.space_group_name_H-M   'P 1'
#
loop_
_entity.id
_entity.type
_entity.pdbx_description
1 polymer ?
#
loop_
_entity_poly.entity_id
_entity_poly.type
_entity_poly.pdbx_seq_one_letter_code
_entity_poly.pdbx_strand_id
1 'polypeptide(L)'
;METLEIKELISQDWRTDDYIRKQLLCNKLRYGNDFQRRFRLDYNITDYDGIAEEKNIKDEKNNPIKLKTYLNKNVELVDLSQKQCEIDFDIDAANEEMSCKLKYFYHREADKEELRRKKAIILETFSYEEFRNLVMYVGYDDFENYVEYKNYFIEVFKVHFLKAKSAEELKFLYTNTPEFVIKGMALANETILGHLLALTKLDDTGIFSGWSDGSCALVNILKAFSDHLFLLDKFKDNPELCNRIYFNLDGVSEMNGEMKSNRIIFATILMEYCLFSPNRPTVGSPTFRIGKNFKVSTNVMELSGPILGFGQSDEKSFFLQQQKEVLQTAKVIPKEGDPNAVELATQDLEEGKQYFPLEMVYFMDENKSGVKNEETGHEEGTVVMMVPAIYVKALADAENWEDINDTIRIVADMVGVVLGIGTLALSGNPYVLLAAAADLSLVLPDLTIQTLREEIAKLEGGEEFLRQWDLIYNTGGVIIAAPQLVVGFYRGCLSLLRLPQTAENVRQGLRAMAISVFLDLNSGVFQRKDLRMFQPSEWVIPSAGFFSKTSECDALVQNGAFFMELDTASIMESMNKGINPDVIGAVSSNRKFGLVYNSEIVAQGSRYDKAYQKVLMDLKKVSYSSEEVGKYLEDIFNRRRVVSVEDASLLGKAPVKGVKMSLNLFDELGNNIGQLVRSPNKNELYYKLIFRGKEIDIKSMIKLLDDKYRLRGLPIEEGEHLLYGDLNIPKEVTNKYAALGQIIYEDGLKYFLNAKKYGKVDGTVSAWIKADIYTDYGGQSINLDQFWKARDAGMSIEQAAFSTFAGKQAKKFSFTKVRILDDEKITRNYVELNFLK
;
A
#
# COMPACT_ATOMS: atom_id res chain seq x y z
N MET A 1 -40.96 22.51 14.17
CA MET A 1 -41.49 21.36 14.94
C MET A 1 -40.89 20.07 14.42
N GLU A 2 -40.86 19.88 13.10
CA GLU A 2 -40.24 18.73 12.41
C GLU A 2 -38.86 18.28 12.96
N THR A 3 -37.95 19.21 13.31
CA THR A 3 -36.63 18.88 13.89
C THR A 3 -36.64 18.35 15.33
N LEU A 4 -37.75 18.51 16.06
CA LEU A 4 -37.99 17.87 17.36
C LEU A 4 -38.65 16.50 17.15
N GLU A 5 -39.67 16.42 16.30
CA GLU A 5 -40.38 15.16 15.98
C GLU A 5 -39.44 14.11 15.37
N ILE A 6 -38.48 14.51 14.51
CA ILE A 6 -37.44 13.61 13.98
C ILE A 6 -36.50 13.12 15.09
N LYS A 7 -36.16 13.97 16.08
CA LYS A 7 -35.35 13.56 17.24
C LYS A 7 -36.12 12.65 18.19
N GLU A 8 -37.44 12.82 18.32
CA GLU A 8 -38.30 11.93 19.10
C GLU A 8 -38.55 10.59 18.40
N LEU A 9 -38.73 10.55 17.07
CA LEU A 9 -38.77 9.27 16.33
C LEU A 9 -37.48 8.47 16.49
N ILE A 10 -36.32 9.14 16.40
CA ILE A 10 -35.03 8.49 16.62
C ILE A 10 -34.90 8.04 18.08
N SER A 11 -35.29 8.85 19.08
CA SER A 11 -35.17 8.46 20.49
C SER A 11 -36.15 7.37 20.94
N GLN A 12 -37.29 7.21 20.26
CA GLN A 12 -38.24 6.12 20.54
C GLN A 12 -37.77 4.77 20.01
N ASP A 13 -37.28 4.68 18.76
CA ASP A 13 -36.85 3.40 18.16
C ASP A 13 -35.35 3.07 18.34
N TRP A 14 -34.51 4.05 18.67
CA TRP A 14 -33.05 3.87 18.78
C TRP A 14 -32.50 4.26 20.15
N ARG A 15 -31.33 3.69 20.45
CA ARG A 15 -30.51 3.95 21.63
C ARG A 15 -29.16 4.49 21.17
N THR A 16 -28.66 5.53 21.84
CA THR A 16 -27.48 6.30 21.42
C THR A 16 -26.61 6.78 22.58
N ASP A 17 -26.80 6.26 23.79
CA ASP A 17 -26.04 6.67 24.98
C ASP A 17 -24.63 6.07 25.04
N ASP A 18 -23.74 6.74 25.77
CA ASP A 18 -22.36 6.28 25.97
C ASP A 18 -22.23 5.06 26.91
N TYR A 19 -23.32 4.60 27.55
CA TYR A 19 -23.34 3.34 28.31
C TYR A 19 -23.63 2.11 27.41
N ILE A 20 -23.63 2.28 26.09
CA ILE A 20 -23.46 1.18 25.13
C ILE A 20 -22.00 0.70 25.23
N ARG A 21 -21.79 -0.61 25.34
CA ARG A 21 -20.45 -1.23 25.29
C ARG A 21 -19.91 -1.28 23.87
N LYS A 22 -19.51 -0.12 23.34
CA LYS A 22 -19.06 0.08 21.95
C LYS A 22 -17.91 -0.83 21.55
N GLN A 23 -16.96 -1.10 22.45
CA GLN A 23 -15.86 -2.04 22.20
C GLN A 23 -16.39 -3.48 22.09
N LEU A 24 -17.38 -3.88 22.89
CA LEU A 24 -18.03 -5.20 22.77
C LEU A 24 -18.85 -5.30 21.49
N LEU A 25 -19.59 -4.25 21.12
CA LEU A 25 -20.34 -4.16 19.87
C LEU A 25 -19.41 -4.34 18.67
N CYS A 26 -18.33 -3.56 18.60
CA CYS A 26 -17.38 -3.65 17.49
C CYS A 26 -16.63 -4.98 17.47
N ASN A 27 -16.30 -5.57 18.64
CA ASN A 27 -15.79 -6.94 18.70
C ASN A 27 -16.81 -7.98 18.21
N LYS A 28 -18.11 -7.81 18.48
CA LYS A 28 -19.15 -8.72 17.96
C LYS A 28 -19.39 -8.54 16.46
N LEU A 29 -19.34 -7.31 15.94
CA LEU A 29 -19.43 -7.04 14.49
C LEU A 29 -18.22 -7.62 13.76
N ARG A 30 -17.01 -7.36 14.28
CA ARG A 30 -15.78 -8.02 13.84
C ARG A 30 -15.90 -9.54 13.89
N TYR A 31 -16.38 -10.11 14.99
CA TYR A 31 -16.58 -11.55 15.11
C TYR A 31 -17.64 -12.08 14.13
N GLY A 32 -18.65 -11.27 13.79
CA GLY A 32 -19.64 -11.52 12.75
C GLY A 32 -19.05 -11.56 11.34
N ASN A 33 -18.09 -10.69 11.04
CA ASN A 33 -17.43 -10.52 9.74
C ASN A 33 -16.26 -11.50 9.54
N ASP A 34 -15.31 -11.50 10.48
CA ASP A 34 -14.13 -12.37 10.46
C ASP A 34 -14.46 -13.83 10.75
N PHE A 35 -15.35 -14.12 11.71
CA PHE A 35 -15.42 -15.43 12.39
C PHE A 35 -16.77 -16.16 12.32
N GLN A 36 -17.88 -15.50 11.96
CA GLN A 36 -19.19 -16.15 11.81
C GLN A 36 -19.69 -16.27 10.36
N ARG A 37 -20.59 -17.24 10.16
CA ARG A 37 -20.63 -18.05 8.93
C ARG A 37 -21.71 -17.63 7.92
N ARG A 38 -22.28 -16.45 8.08
CA ARG A 38 -23.46 -16.01 7.32
C ARG A 38 -23.45 -14.52 6.96
N PHE A 39 -22.44 -13.77 7.40
CA PHE A 39 -22.51 -12.30 7.46
C PHE A 39 -23.80 -11.84 8.16
N ARG A 40 -24.07 -12.42 9.35
CA ARG A 40 -25.24 -12.11 10.17
C ARG A 40 -24.83 -11.95 11.64
N LEU A 41 -25.47 -11.01 12.33
CA LEU A 41 -25.46 -10.90 13.79
C LEU A 41 -26.84 -11.27 14.32
N ASP A 42 -26.90 -12.21 15.28
CA ASP A 42 -28.05 -12.35 16.17
C ASP A 42 -28.06 -11.11 17.10
N TYR A 43 -28.79 -10.08 16.70
CA TYR A 43 -28.70 -8.76 17.33
C TYR A 43 -29.79 -8.59 18.39
N ASN A 44 -29.34 -8.45 19.64
CA ASN A 44 -30.12 -7.98 20.76
C ASN A 44 -29.44 -6.74 21.36
N ILE A 45 -30.21 -5.70 21.65
CA ILE A 45 -29.72 -4.43 22.17
C ILE A 45 -29.16 -4.52 23.61
N THR A 46 -29.74 -5.37 24.47
CA THR A 46 -29.34 -5.47 25.89
C THR A 46 -28.00 -6.18 26.09
N ASP A 47 -27.51 -6.90 25.07
CA ASP A 47 -26.18 -7.52 25.08
C ASP A 47 -25.03 -6.49 25.17
N TYR A 48 -25.32 -5.21 24.93
CA TYR A 48 -24.36 -4.10 24.96
C TYR A 48 -24.57 -3.18 26.17
N ASP A 49 -25.31 -3.59 27.19
CA ASP A 49 -25.46 -2.82 28.43
C ASP A 49 -24.14 -2.69 29.20
N GLY A 50 -23.70 -1.44 29.41
CA GLY A 50 -22.49 -1.06 30.13
C GLY A 50 -22.78 -0.36 31.45
N ILE A 51 -21.83 -0.46 32.38
CA ILE A 51 -21.86 0.21 33.70
C ILE A 51 -20.93 1.43 33.77
N ALA A 52 -20.32 1.80 32.64
CA ALA A 52 -19.39 2.91 32.48
C ALA A 52 -19.51 3.47 31.05
N GLU A 53 -19.08 4.71 30.84
CA GLU A 53 -19.13 5.38 29.54
C GLU A 53 -18.00 4.90 28.61
N GLU A 54 -18.34 4.31 27.47
CA GLU A 54 -17.40 3.99 26.39
C GLU A 54 -17.56 5.04 25.27
N LYS A 55 -16.77 6.12 25.29
CA LYS A 55 -16.82 7.18 24.26
C LYS A 55 -16.03 6.84 22.98
N ASN A 56 -14.98 6.04 23.14
CA ASN A 56 -14.08 5.59 22.08
C ASN A 56 -13.96 4.06 22.13
N ILE A 57 -13.57 3.43 21.02
CA ILE A 57 -12.99 2.09 21.00
C ILE A 57 -11.47 2.18 20.78
N LYS A 58 -10.76 1.06 20.92
CA LYS A 58 -9.38 0.88 20.48
C LYS A 58 -9.28 -0.06 19.29
N ASP A 59 -8.38 0.27 18.35
CA ASP A 59 -7.99 -0.58 17.23
C ASP A 59 -6.98 -1.69 17.65
N GLU A 60 -6.41 -2.41 16.68
CA GLU A 60 -5.39 -3.46 16.95
C GLU A 60 -4.03 -2.90 17.44
N LYS A 61 -3.72 -1.64 17.14
CA LYS A 61 -2.50 -0.94 17.53
C LYS A 61 -2.64 -0.20 18.87
N ASN A 62 -3.82 -0.23 19.50
CA ASN A 62 -4.27 0.58 20.64
C ASN A 62 -4.57 2.06 20.35
N ASN A 63 -4.66 2.47 19.09
CA ASN A 63 -5.12 3.81 18.72
C ASN A 63 -6.59 3.99 19.14
N PRO A 64 -6.97 5.15 19.72
CA PRO A 64 -8.36 5.46 20.00
C PRO A 64 -9.12 5.78 18.70
N ILE A 65 -10.35 5.30 18.60
CA ILE A 65 -11.34 5.68 17.57
C ILE A 65 -12.56 6.22 18.32
N LYS A 66 -12.87 7.50 18.17
CA LYS A 66 -14.08 8.14 18.71
C LYS A 66 -15.30 7.61 17.96
N LEU A 67 -16.33 7.19 18.70
CA LEU A 67 -17.43 6.44 18.10
C LEU A 67 -18.78 6.80 18.73
N LYS A 68 -19.72 7.28 17.90
CA LYS A 68 -21.15 7.22 18.23
C LYS A 68 -21.72 5.90 17.69
N THR A 69 -22.68 5.34 18.42
CA THR A 69 -23.34 4.08 18.07
C THR A 69 -24.85 4.25 18.17
N TYR A 70 -25.54 4.02 17.06
CA TYR A 70 -27.00 4.04 16.99
C TYR A 70 -27.47 2.59 16.94
N LEU A 71 -28.19 2.17 17.96
CA LEU A 71 -28.69 0.81 18.14
C LEU A 71 -30.21 0.79 18.12
N ASN A 72 -30.83 0.18 17.10
CA ASN A 72 -32.28 0.02 17.03
C ASN A 72 -32.75 -0.94 18.13
N LYS A 73 -33.87 -0.65 18.80
CA LYS A 73 -34.34 -1.41 19.97
C LYS A 73 -34.93 -2.77 19.65
N ASN A 74 -35.14 -3.11 18.37
CA ASN A 74 -35.70 -4.40 17.98
C ASN A 74 -34.65 -5.52 17.98
N VAL A 75 -34.99 -6.64 18.62
CA VAL A 75 -34.21 -7.89 18.60
C VAL A 75 -34.56 -8.68 17.33
N GLU A 76 -33.59 -8.88 16.44
CA GLU A 76 -33.78 -9.45 15.09
C GLU A 76 -32.41 -9.74 14.44
N LEU A 77 -32.36 -10.53 13.37
CA LEU A 77 -31.13 -10.77 12.59
C LEU A 77 -30.66 -9.51 11.84
N VAL A 78 -29.35 -9.22 11.82
CA VAL A 78 -28.73 -8.08 11.10
C VAL A 78 -27.72 -8.55 10.06
N ASP A 79 -27.83 -8.06 8.83
CA ASP A 79 -26.85 -8.24 7.73
C ASP A 79 -25.53 -7.53 8.04
N LEU A 80 -24.42 -8.27 7.88
CA LEU A 80 -23.04 -7.80 8.04
C LEU A 80 -22.18 -8.02 6.78
N SER A 81 -22.78 -8.19 5.61
CA SER A 81 -22.00 -8.39 4.39
C SER A 81 -21.53 -7.02 3.92
N GLN A 82 -20.24 -6.83 3.63
CA GLN A 82 -19.71 -5.53 3.17
C GLN A 82 -20.47 -4.98 1.96
N LYS A 83 -20.97 -5.86 1.06
CA LYS A 83 -21.82 -5.52 -0.10
C LYS A 83 -23.30 -5.25 0.23
N GLN A 84 -23.68 -5.30 1.50
CA GLN A 84 -25.03 -5.07 2.02
C GLN A 84 -25.05 -4.05 3.17
N CYS A 85 -23.87 -3.64 3.67
CA CYS A 85 -23.69 -2.42 4.43
C CYS A 85 -23.72 -1.20 3.51
N GLU A 86 -24.15 -0.06 4.06
CA GLU A 86 -24.14 1.25 3.39
C GLU A 86 -23.04 2.08 4.07
N ILE A 87 -22.00 2.45 3.31
CA ILE A 87 -21.10 3.55 3.69
C ILE A 87 -21.80 4.84 3.31
N ASP A 88 -21.81 5.78 4.24
CA ASP A 88 -22.37 7.11 4.08
C ASP A 88 -21.42 8.12 4.70
N PHE A 89 -20.94 9.04 3.88
CA PHE A 89 -19.92 10.00 4.23
C PHE A 89 -20.48 11.39 3.98
N ASP A 90 -20.81 12.07 5.08
CA ASP A 90 -21.42 13.38 5.08
C ASP A 90 -20.42 14.41 5.64
N ILE A 91 -20.34 15.58 5.01
CA ILE A 91 -19.39 16.63 5.37
C ILE A 91 -20.15 17.96 5.53
N ASP A 92 -20.52 18.29 6.76
CA ASP A 92 -21.02 19.63 7.08
C ASP A 92 -19.83 20.55 7.37
N ALA A 93 -19.15 20.94 6.30
CA ALA A 93 -18.00 21.84 6.35
C ALA A 93 -18.34 23.19 7.03
N ALA A 94 -19.60 23.63 7.00
CA ALA A 94 -20.04 24.89 7.60
C ALA A 94 -20.18 24.82 9.14
N ASN A 95 -20.22 23.60 9.70
CA ASN A 95 -20.14 23.35 11.14
C ASN A 95 -18.80 22.69 11.55
N GLU A 96 -17.84 22.58 10.63
CA GLU A 96 -16.59 21.79 10.79
C GLU A 96 -16.86 20.34 11.27
N GLU A 97 -17.97 19.72 10.84
CA GLU A 97 -18.33 18.34 11.19
C GLU A 97 -18.19 17.39 9.98
N MET A 98 -17.51 16.27 10.18
CA MET A 98 -17.49 15.12 9.27
C MET A 98 -18.16 13.94 9.99
N SER A 99 -18.99 13.20 9.26
CA SER A 99 -19.82 12.14 9.83
C SER A 99 -19.77 10.89 8.97
N CYS A 100 -18.82 10.01 9.29
CA CYS A 100 -18.51 8.80 8.53
C CYS A 100 -19.30 7.62 9.12
N LYS A 101 -20.39 7.22 8.44
CA LYS A 101 -21.36 6.25 8.94
C LYS A 101 -21.23 4.90 8.22
N LEU A 102 -20.93 3.84 8.98
CA LEU A 102 -21.04 2.45 8.54
C LEU A 102 -22.37 1.88 9.04
N LYS A 103 -23.30 1.66 8.11
CA LYS A 103 -24.67 1.24 8.39
C LYS A 103 -24.86 -0.25 8.11
N TYR A 104 -25.50 -0.93 9.06
CA TYR A 104 -25.93 -2.31 8.97
C TYR A 104 -27.47 -2.36 9.00
N PHE A 105 -28.04 -3.34 8.32
CA PHE A 105 -29.50 -3.45 8.12
C PHE A 105 -30.04 -4.75 8.69
N TYR A 106 -31.30 -4.76 9.13
CA TYR A 106 -31.98 -6.00 9.48
C TYR A 106 -32.12 -6.91 8.26
N HIS A 107 -31.96 -8.21 8.52
CA HIS A 107 -31.81 -9.22 7.50
C HIS A 107 -33.03 -9.28 6.58
N ARG A 108 -32.82 -9.53 5.28
CA ARG A 108 -33.93 -9.68 4.31
C ARG A 108 -34.93 -10.83 4.63
N GLU A 109 -34.54 -11.73 5.51
CA GLU A 109 -35.32 -12.86 6.04
C GLU A 109 -35.62 -12.66 7.55
N ALA A 110 -35.66 -11.42 8.04
CA ALA A 110 -36.10 -11.09 9.39
C ALA A 110 -37.51 -11.65 9.67
N ASP A 111 -37.75 -12.13 10.90
CA ASP A 111 -39.04 -12.67 11.33
C ASP A 111 -40.11 -11.56 11.28
N LYS A 112 -39.77 -10.35 11.72
CA LYS A 112 -40.62 -9.16 11.51
C LYS A 112 -40.46 -8.63 10.08
N GLU A 113 -41.47 -8.82 9.25
CA GLU A 113 -41.47 -8.31 7.86
C GLU A 113 -41.27 -6.79 7.79
N GLU A 114 -41.88 -6.04 8.70
CA GLU A 114 -41.72 -4.58 8.83
C GLU A 114 -40.30 -4.10 9.16
N LEU A 115 -39.39 -5.00 9.58
CA LEU A 115 -37.99 -4.68 9.84
C LEU A 115 -37.05 -5.01 8.67
N ARG A 116 -37.44 -5.88 7.73
CA ARG A 116 -36.58 -6.34 6.63
C ARG A 116 -35.96 -5.15 5.90
N ARG A 117 -34.63 -5.09 5.84
CA ARG A 117 -33.84 -3.98 5.25
C ARG A 117 -34.04 -2.58 5.87
N LYS A 118 -34.66 -2.44 7.05
CA LYS A 118 -34.50 -1.22 7.87
C LYS A 118 -33.10 -1.19 8.47
N LYS A 119 -32.58 0.01 8.73
CA LYS A 119 -31.30 0.21 9.44
C LYS A 119 -31.43 -0.36 10.87
N ALA A 120 -30.39 -1.05 11.34
CA ALA A 120 -30.38 -1.74 12.63
C ALA A 120 -29.25 -1.27 13.55
N ILE A 121 -28.05 -1.08 12.98
CA ILE A 121 -26.86 -0.56 13.66
C ILE A 121 -26.26 0.50 12.76
N ILE A 122 -25.90 1.65 13.33
CA ILE A 122 -25.05 2.64 12.66
C ILE A 122 -23.86 2.91 13.57
N LEU A 123 -22.66 2.75 13.02
CA LEU A 123 -21.41 3.17 13.63
C LEU A 123 -20.98 4.49 12.97
N GLU A 124 -20.67 5.51 13.76
CA GLU A 124 -20.34 6.86 13.26
C GLU A 124 -19.05 7.39 13.89
N THR A 125 -18.05 7.68 13.05
CA THR A 125 -16.77 8.32 13.41
C THR A 125 -16.66 9.72 12.82
N PHE A 126 -15.64 10.48 13.23
CA PHE A 126 -15.58 11.94 13.02
C PHE A 126 -14.40 12.40 12.16
N SER A 127 -13.59 11.47 11.66
CA SER A 127 -12.63 11.71 10.58
C SER A 127 -12.59 10.55 9.59
N TYR A 128 -11.98 10.79 8.43
CA TYR A 128 -11.68 9.76 7.44
C TYR A 128 -10.77 8.65 8.01
N GLU A 129 -9.74 9.02 8.78
CA GLU A 129 -8.79 8.04 9.33
C GLU A 129 -9.44 7.18 10.43
N GLU A 130 -10.23 7.78 11.33
CA GLU A 130 -11.02 7.02 12.30
C GLU A 130 -11.98 6.05 11.60
N PHE A 131 -12.56 6.45 10.47
CA PHE A 131 -13.46 5.61 9.70
C PHE A 131 -12.74 4.43 9.04
N ARG A 132 -11.59 4.66 8.42
CA ARG A 132 -10.74 3.61 7.84
C ARG A 132 -10.26 2.63 8.90
N ASN A 133 -9.74 3.14 10.02
CA ASN A 133 -9.33 2.33 11.16
C ASN A 133 -10.52 1.55 11.77
N LEU A 134 -11.74 2.13 11.81
CA LEU A 134 -12.96 1.42 12.23
C LEU A 134 -13.33 0.30 11.25
N VAL A 135 -13.37 0.58 9.94
CA VAL A 135 -13.74 -0.38 8.89
C VAL A 135 -12.82 -1.61 8.93
N MET A 136 -11.51 -1.36 9.04
CA MET A 136 -10.52 -2.43 9.24
C MET A 136 -10.73 -3.16 10.58
N TYR A 137 -10.98 -2.42 11.68
CA TYR A 137 -11.20 -3.03 13.00
C TYR A 137 -12.47 -3.91 13.06
N VAL A 138 -13.53 -3.58 12.34
CA VAL A 138 -14.74 -4.43 12.25
C VAL A 138 -14.60 -5.60 11.27
N GLY A 139 -13.39 -5.90 10.76
CA GLY A 139 -13.14 -7.11 9.97
C GLY A 139 -13.54 -7.00 8.50
N TYR A 140 -13.41 -5.80 7.91
CA TYR A 140 -13.39 -5.62 6.46
C TYR A 140 -11.96 -5.30 5.99
N ASP A 141 -11.66 -5.54 4.70
CA ASP A 141 -10.41 -5.09 4.09
C ASP A 141 -10.40 -3.55 3.96
N ASP A 142 -9.21 -2.96 3.88
CA ASP A 142 -9.03 -1.53 3.64
C ASP A 142 -9.73 -1.14 2.34
N PHE A 143 -10.70 -0.22 2.44
CA PHE A 143 -11.49 0.19 1.28
C PHE A 143 -10.66 0.95 0.24
N GLU A 144 -9.47 1.46 0.60
CA GLU A 144 -8.52 2.01 -0.36
C GLU A 144 -7.96 0.96 -1.33
N ASN A 145 -8.09 -0.34 -1.03
CA ASN A 145 -7.75 -1.44 -1.95
C ASN A 145 -8.79 -1.63 -3.09
N TYR A 146 -9.82 -0.77 -3.17
CA TYR A 146 -10.97 -0.90 -4.07
C TYR A 146 -11.31 0.42 -4.77
N VAL A 147 -11.26 0.41 -6.10
CA VAL A 147 -11.52 1.59 -6.96
C VAL A 147 -12.92 2.18 -6.73
N GLU A 148 -13.93 1.33 -6.53
CA GLU A 148 -15.32 1.75 -6.28
C GLU A 148 -15.42 2.68 -5.05
N TYR A 149 -14.72 2.36 -3.96
CA TYR A 149 -14.69 3.18 -2.76
C TYR A 149 -13.76 4.39 -2.91
N LYS A 150 -12.57 4.24 -3.52
CA LYS A 150 -11.68 5.39 -3.81
C LYS A 150 -12.39 6.48 -4.61
N ASN A 151 -13.09 6.10 -5.68
CA ASN A 151 -13.85 7.05 -6.51
C ASN A 151 -15.04 7.67 -5.76
N TYR A 152 -15.71 6.91 -4.88
CA TYR A 152 -16.75 7.44 -4.00
C TYR A 152 -16.22 8.56 -3.10
N PHE A 153 -15.09 8.35 -2.39
CA PHE A 153 -14.51 9.40 -1.54
C PHE A 153 -14.01 10.59 -2.37
N ILE A 154 -13.37 10.35 -3.53
CA ILE A 154 -12.94 11.43 -4.43
C ILE A 154 -14.12 12.33 -4.82
N GLU A 155 -15.21 11.77 -5.32
CA GLU A 155 -16.35 12.56 -5.78
C GLU A 155 -17.14 13.19 -4.62
N VAL A 156 -17.23 12.56 -3.44
CA VAL A 156 -17.83 13.19 -2.26
C VAL A 156 -17.03 14.43 -1.84
N PHE A 157 -15.73 14.30 -1.55
CA PHE A 157 -14.91 15.46 -1.16
C PHE A 157 -14.93 16.56 -2.24
N LYS A 158 -14.78 16.20 -3.51
CA LYS A 158 -14.85 17.13 -4.66
C LYS A 158 -16.14 17.93 -4.71
N VAL A 159 -17.27 17.28 -4.45
CA VAL A 159 -18.58 17.93 -4.39
C VAL A 159 -18.66 18.92 -3.22
N HIS A 160 -17.99 18.68 -2.10
CA HIS A 160 -17.93 19.64 -0.98
C HIS A 160 -16.95 20.78 -1.25
N PHE A 161 -15.75 20.53 -1.81
CA PHE A 161 -14.82 21.58 -2.26
C PHE A 161 -15.47 22.53 -3.29
N LEU A 162 -16.22 22.00 -4.26
CA LEU A 162 -16.94 22.80 -5.27
C LEU A 162 -18.18 23.53 -4.71
N LYS A 163 -18.60 23.23 -3.49
CA LYS A 163 -19.72 23.91 -2.79
C LYS A 163 -19.27 24.87 -1.70
N ALA A 164 -17.99 24.86 -1.32
CA ALA A 164 -17.46 25.60 -0.19
C ALA A 164 -17.64 27.12 -0.38
N LYS A 165 -18.10 27.80 0.68
CA LYS A 165 -18.49 29.22 0.65
C LYS A 165 -17.60 30.11 1.51
N SER A 166 -16.83 29.52 2.41
CA SER A 166 -16.01 30.23 3.38
C SER A 166 -14.59 29.62 3.45
N ALA A 167 -13.69 30.32 4.12
CA ALA A 167 -12.31 29.84 4.29
C ALA A 167 -12.21 28.76 5.39
N GLU A 168 -13.10 28.79 6.36
CA GLU A 168 -13.28 27.82 7.44
C GLU A 168 -13.75 26.48 6.85
N GLU A 169 -14.78 26.51 5.98
CA GLU A 169 -15.24 25.34 5.21
C GLU A 169 -14.08 24.69 4.44
N LEU A 170 -13.22 25.51 3.80
CA LEU A 170 -12.05 25.04 3.06
C LEU A 170 -10.91 24.53 3.95
N LYS A 171 -10.66 25.17 5.11
CA LYS A 171 -9.69 24.72 6.11
C LYS A 171 -10.05 23.30 6.53
N PHE A 172 -11.27 23.13 7.02
CA PHE A 172 -11.77 21.85 7.49
C PHE A 172 -11.61 20.75 6.45
N LEU A 173 -11.96 21.04 5.19
CA LEU A 173 -11.79 20.12 4.07
C LEU A 173 -10.31 19.77 3.83
N TYR A 174 -9.40 20.74 3.61
CA TYR A 174 -7.99 20.43 3.31
C TYR A 174 -7.22 19.80 4.49
N THR A 175 -7.62 20.05 5.75
CA THR A 175 -7.05 19.35 6.92
C THR A 175 -7.49 17.88 6.98
N ASN A 176 -8.74 17.56 6.62
CA ASN A 176 -9.33 16.22 6.81
C ASN A 176 -9.42 15.34 5.53
N THR A 177 -8.96 15.85 4.38
CA THR A 177 -8.96 15.10 3.11
C THR A 177 -7.68 14.25 2.98
N PRO A 178 -7.77 12.93 2.71
CA PRO A 178 -6.58 12.08 2.51
C PRO A 178 -5.86 12.39 1.18
N GLU A 179 -4.55 12.20 1.13
CA GLU A 179 -3.72 12.68 0.01
C GLU A 179 -4.11 12.12 -1.37
N PHE A 180 -4.54 10.86 -1.46
CA PHE A 180 -5.00 10.29 -2.75
C PHE A 180 -6.29 10.96 -3.25
N VAL A 181 -7.13 11.51 -2.36
CA VAL A 181 -8.28 12.33 -2.75
C VAL A 181 -7.82 13.69 -3.22
N ILE A 182 -6.91 14.36 -2.47
CA ILE A 182 -6.34 15.66 -2.84
C ILE A 182 -5.83 15.64 -4.29
N LYS A 183 -5.02 14.63 -4.62
CA LYS A 183 -4.48 14.40 -5.98
C LYS A 183 -5.57 13.95 -6.97
N GLY A 184 -6.47 13.06 -6.54
CA GLY A 184 -7.49 12.44 -7.40
C GLY A 184 -8.67 13.33 -7.81
N MET A 185 -8.93 14.44 -7.11
CA MET A 185 -10.06 15.32 -7.44
C MET A 185 -9.91 16.06 -8.78
N ALA A 186 -8.67 16.37 -9.19
CA ALA A 186 -8.34 17.12 -10.41
C ALA A 186 -9.18 18.41 -10.58
N LEU A 187 -9.11 19.31 -9.58
CA LEU A 187 -9.73 20.64 -9.65
C LEU A 187 -8.92 21.58 -10.57
N ALA A 188 -9.58 22.58 -11.15
CA ALA A 188 -8.90 23.60 -11.95
C ALA A 188 -7.96 24.46 -11.07
N ASN A 189 -6.81 24.85 -11.61
CA ASN A 189 -5.77 25.57 -10.85
C ASN A 189 -6.26 26.96 -10.38
N GLU A 190 -7.16 27.61 -11.12
CA GLU A 190 -7.85 28.84 -10.70
C GLU A 190 -8.77 28.62 -9.50
N THR A 191 -9.46 27.48 -9.42
CA THR A 191 -10.29 27.10 -8.27
C THR A 191 -9.43 26.87 -7.04
N ILE A 192 -8.33 26.13 -7.19
CA ILE A 192 -7.38 25.84 -6.10
C ILE A 192 -6.70 27.15 -5.63
N LEU A 193 -6.32 28.04 -6.54
CA LEU A 193 -5.82 29.38 -6.19
C LEU A 193 -6.88 30.22 -5.45
N GLY A 194 -8.14 30.15 -5.86
CA GLY A 194 -9.26 30.77 -5.15
C GLY A 194 -9.39 30.26 -3.72
N HIS A 195 -9.22 28.95 -3.51
CA HIS A 195 -9.21 28.34 -2.18
C HIS A 195 -7.99 28.78 -1.36
N LEU A 196 -6.79 28.82 -1.95
CA LEU A 196 -5.55 29.27 -1.30
C LEU A 196 -5.70 30.71 -0.80
N LEU A 197 -6.16 31.61 -1.67
CA LEU A 197 -6.47 33.01 -1.36
C LEU A 197 -7.57 33.18 -0.30
N ALA A 198 -8.39 32.16 -0.04
CA ALA A 198 -9.37 32.17 1.05
C ALA A 198 -8.73 31.72 2.37
N LEU A 199 -7.99 30.59 2.37
CA LEU A 199 -7.25 30.09 3.53
C LEU A 199 -6.30 31.18 4.08
N THR A 200 -5.46 31.75 3.23
CA THR A 200 -4.51 32.82 3.58
C THR A 200 -5.18 34.12 4.09
N LYS A 201 -6.50 34.30 3.91
CA LYS A 201 -7.25 35.42 4.48
C LYS A 201 -7.85 35.12 5.84
N LEU A 202 -8.23 33.87 6.10
CA LEU A 202 -8.57 33.42 7.45
C LEU A 202 -7.31 33.47 8.35
N ASP A 203 -6.16 33.20 7.74
CA ASP A 203 -4.84 33.13 8.38
C ASP A 203 -4.48 34.37 9.21
N ASP A 204 -4.49 35.54 8.56
CA ASP A 204 -4.24 36.86 9.16
C ASP A 204 -5.13 37.23 10.35
N THR A 205 -6.26 36.54 10.54
CA THR A 205 -7.18 36.84 11.66
C THR A 205 -6.67 36.33 13.01
N GLY A 206 -5.53 35.60 13.02
CA GLY A 206 -4.96 34.99 14.22
C GLY A 206 -5.66 33.70 14.66
N ILE A 207 -6.59 33.17 13.86
CA ILE A 207 -7.32 31.93 14.16
C ILE A 207 -6.40 30.69 14.20
N PHE A 208 -5.24 30.75 13.55
CA PHE A 208 -4.28 29.64 13.48
C PHE A 208 -3.05 29.79 14.39
N SER A 209 -2.80 30.97 14.98
CA SER A 209 -1.66 31.16 15.87
C SER A 209 -1.82 30.28 17.13
N GLY A 210 -1.08 29.18 17.19
CA GLY A 210 -1.17 28.16 18.25
C GLY A 210 -1.96 26.88 17.90
N TRP A 211 -2.41 26.69 16.64
CA TRP A 211 -3.11 25.48 16.21
C TRP A 211 -2.46 24.87 14.95
N SER A 212 -2.01 23.61 15.03
CA SER A 212 -1.28 22.96 13.93
C SER A 212 -2.16 22.56 12.73
N ASP A 213 -3.47 22.77 12.79
CA ASP A 213 -4.46 22.17 11.88
C ASP A 213 -4.56 22.87 10.51
N GLY A 214 -4.39 24.19 10.47
CA GLY A 214 -4.47 24.99 9.25
C GLY A 214 -3.20 25.03 8.41
N SER A 215 -2.05 24.89 9.06
CA SER A 215 -0.78 24.76 8.32
C SER A 215 -0.75 23.45 7.53
N CYS A 216 -1.37 22.38 8.05
CA CYS A 216 -1.67 21.18 7.28
C CYS A 216 -2.57 21.49 6.06
N ALA A 217 -3.62 22.31 6.21
CA ALA A 217 -4.48 22.69 5.09
C ALA A 217 -3.73 23.49 4.00
N LEU A 218 -2.88 24.45 4.40
CA LEU A 218 -2.05 25.26 3.50
C LEU A 218 -0.92 24.48 2.81
N VAL A 219 -0.44 23.39 3.42
CA VAL A 219 0.47 22.43 2.77
C VAL A 219 -0.32 21.49 1.84
N ASN A 220 -1.46 20.96 2.28
CA ASN A 220 -2.27 20.01 1.53
C ASN A 220 -2.88 20.61 0.25
N ILE A 221 -3.22 21.90 0.26
CA ILE A 221 -3.68 22.60 -0.94
C ILE A 221 -2.58 22.75 -2.01
N LEU A 222 -1.30 22.84 -1.64
CA LEU A 222 -0.21 22.81 -2.62
C LEU A 222 -0.19 21.49 -3.40
N LYS A 223 -0.39 20.37 -2.68
CA LYS A 223 -0.46 19.01 -3.27
C LYS A 223 -1.64 18.82 -4.24
N ALA A 224 -2.56 19.78 -4.35
CA ALA A 224 -3.71 19.73 -5.28
C ALA A 224 -3.42 20.36 -6.65
N PHE A 225 -2.42 21.24 -6.79
CA PHE A 225 -2.13 21.91 -8.06
C PHE A 225 -1.64 20.93 -9.12
N SER A 226 -2.26 20.99 -10.30
CA SER A 226 -1.91 20.16 -11.46
C SER A 226 -0.89 20.82 -12.41
N ASP A 227 -0.75 22.14 -12.30
CA ASP A 227 0.29 22.93 -12.97
C ASP A 227 1.08 23.69 -11.91
N HIS A 228 2.37 23.36 -11.79
CA HIS A 228 3.28 23.98 -10.84
C HIS A 228 3.77 25.37 -11.28
N LEU A 229 3.87 25.62 -12.59
CA LEU A 229 4.30 26.91 -13.14
C LEU A 229 3.24 27.99 -12.90
N PHE A 230 1.96 27.61 -13.02
CA PHE A 230 0.82 28.49 -12.73
C PHE A 230 0.93 29.11 -11.32
N LEU A 231 1.24 28.31 -10.29
CA LEU A 231 1.36 28.83 -8.92
C LEU A 231 2.59 29.72 -8.73
N LEU A 232 3.74 29.34 -9.30
CA LEU A 232 4.96 30.16 -9.24
C LEU A 232 4.72 31.55 -9.82
N ASP A 233 4.06 31.64 -10.98
CA ASP A 233 3.82 32.93 -11.62
C ASP A 233 2.90 33.83 -10.77
N LYS A 234 1.93 33.26 -10.04
CA LYS A 234 1.14 34.02 -9.05
C LYS A 234 1.97 34.52 -7.87
N PHE A 235 2.96 33.75 -7.41
CA PHE A 235 3.88 34.17 -6.36
C PHE A 235 5.02 35.08 -6.86
N LYS A 236 5.28 35.16 -8.17
CA LYS A 236 6.12 36.22 -8.78
C LYS A 236 5.35 37.53 -8.91
N ASP A 237 4.10 37.47 -9.37
CA ASP A 237 3.20 38.63 -9.52
C ASP A 237 2.81 39.23 -8.14
N ASN A 238 2.77 38.40 -7.11
CA ASN A 238 2.37 38.75 -5.74
C ASN A 238 3.26 38.03 -4.71
N PRO A 239 4.50 38.50 -4.51
CA PRO A 239 5.42 37.90 -3.53
C PRO A 239 4.93 38.09 -2.09
N GLU A 240 4.15 39.15 -1.81
CA GLU A 240 3.51 39.34 -0.50
C GLU A 240 2.65 38.14 -0.08
N LEU A 241 1.90 37.56 -1.01
CA LEU A 241 1.09 36.36 -0.74
C LEU A 241 1.96 35.16 -0.34
N CYS A 242 3.10 34.97 -1.01
CA CYS A 242 4.03 33.87 -0.73
C CYS A 242 4.71 34.06 0.65
N ASN A 243 5.17 35.28 0.94
CA ASN A 243 5.71 35.67 2.25
C ASN A 243 4.71 35.40 3.37
N ARG A 244 3.50 35.90 3.22
CA ARG A 244 2.41 35.83 4.19
C ARG A 244 2.03 34.39 4.54
N ILE A 245 1.88 33.52 3.53
CA ILE A 245 1.68 32.08 3.78
C ILE A 245 2.86 31.52 4.59
N TYR A 246 4.09 31.76 4.15
CA TYR A 246 5.28 31.22 4.81
C TYR A 246 5.39 31.60 6.30
N PHE A 247 5.17 32.88 6.64
CA PHE A 247 5.28 33.33 8.03
C PHE A 247 4.17 32.76 8.91
N ASN A 248 2.96 32.61 8.40
CA ASN A 248 1.83 32.07 9.14
C ASN A 248 1.90 30.54 9.35
N LEU A 249 2.62 29.80 8.49
CA LEU A 249 2.82 28.36 8.65
C LEU A 249 3.55 28.04 9.97
N ASP A 250 3.01 27.09 10.72
CA ASP A 250 3.53 26.60 12.01
C ASP A 250 3.32 25.07 12.14
N GLY A 251 3.99 24.43 13.09
CA GLY A 251 3.87 23.00 13.36
C GLY A 251 4.44 22.10 12.24
N VAL A 252 3.92 20.86 12.19
CA VAL A 252 4.43 19.76 11.35
C VAL A 252 3.32 19.03 10.59
N SER A 253 3.63 18.50 9.40
CA SER A 253 2.78 17.57 8.63
C SER A 253 3.56 16.32 8.23
N GLU A 254 2.85 15.27 7.84
CA GLU A 254 3.47 14.09 7.24
C GLU A 254 3.87 14.36 5.77
N MET A 255 5.13 14.03 5.44
CA MET A 255 5.66 13.98 4.08
C MET A 255 6.46 12.67 3.94
N ASN A 256 6.07 11.82 2.98
CA ASN A 256 6.72 10.53 2.69
C ASN A 256 6.84 9.54 3.87
N GLY A 257 5.97 9.64 4.88
CA GLY A 257 6.00 8.80 6.10
C GLY A 257 6.72 9.42 7.30
N GLU A 258 7.20 10.65 7.17
CA GLU A 258 7.97 11.38 8.20
C GLU A 258 7.29 12.71 8.53
N MET A 259 7.26 13.10 9.82
CA MET A 259 6.69 14.37 10.26
C MET A 259 7.73 15.49 10.12
N LYS A 260 7.49 16.49 9.27
CA LYS A 260 8.43 17.61 9.02
C LYS A 260 7.73 18.96 9.14
N SER A 261 8.51 20.03 9.43
CA SER A 261 7.97 21.38 9.61
C SER A 261 7.19 21.85 8.39
N ASN A 262 6.01 22.44 8.61
CA ASN A 262 5.16 22.95 7.53
C ASN A 262 5.87 24.03 6.69
N ARG A 263 6.73 24.86 7.32
CA ARG A 263 7.59 25.82 6.60
C ARG A 263 8.62 25.14 5.70
N ILE A 264 9.25 24.05 6.17
CA ILE A 264 10.19 23.25 5.36
C ILE A 264 9.44 22.59 4.20
N ILE A 265 8.28 21.98 4.42
CA ILE A 265 7.50 21.32 3.37
C ILE A 265 7.06 22.33 2.30
N PHE A 266 6.49 23.47 2.71
CA PHE A 266 6.07 24.55 1.81
C PHE A 266 7.25 25.09 0.98
N ALA A 267 8.36 25.44 1.62
CA ALA A 267 9.54 25.94 0.93
C ALA A 267 10.21 24.89 0.04
N THR A 268 10.09 23.60 0.37
CA THR A 268 10.56 22.48 -0.46
C THR A 268 9.69 22.34 -1.71
N ILE A 269 8.36 22.32 -1.59
CA ILE A 269 7.47 22.27 -2.78
C ILE A 269 7.72 23.47 -3.71
N LEU A 270 7.90 24.68 -3.18
CA LEU A 270 8.22 25.85 -4.01
C LEU A 270 9.63 25.85 -4.59
N MET A 271 10.59 25.19 -3.94
CA MET A 271 11.96 25.02 -4.43
C MET A 271 12.04 23.93 -5.51
N GLU A 272 11.29 22.82 -5.39
CA GLU A 272 11.04 21.86 -6.47
C GLU A 272 10.46 22.57 -7.70
N TYR A 273 9.35 23.30 -7.51
CA TYR A 273 8.68 24.02 -8.59
C TYR A 273 9.63 25.04 -9.25
N CYS A 274 10.33 25.88 -8.45
CA CYS A 274 11.28 26.86 -8.98
C CYS A 274 12.42 26.23 -9.80
N LEU A 275 12.95 25.10 -9.36
CA LEU A 275 14.00 24.35 -10.06
C LEU A 275 13.53 23.87 -11.44
N PHE A 276 12.30 23.36 -11.53
CA PHE A 276 11.71 22.89 -12.78
C PHE A 276 11.20 24.01 -13.70
N SER A 277 10.95 25.21 -13.15
CA SER A 277 10.72 26.44 -13.92
C SER A 277 11.99 26.97 -14.61
N PRO A 278 11.90 27.98 -15.49
CA PRO A 278 13.08 28.67 -16.04
C PRO A 278 13.79 29.64 -15.06
N ASN A 279 13.32 29.78 -13.81
CA ASN A 279 13.97 30.66 -12.82
C ASN A 279 15.40 30.20 -12.50
N ARG A 280 16.41 31.06 -12.66
CA ARG A 280 17.82 30.77 -12.28
C ARG A 280 18.43 31.94 -11.51
N PRO A 281 19.46 31.71 -10.67
CA PRO A 281 20.17 32.79 -10.00
C PRO A 281 20.75 33.79 -11.00
N THR A 282 20.70 35.07 -10.63
CA THR A 282 21.23 36.15 -11.47
C THR A 282 22.75 36.21 -11.41
N VAL A 283 23.39 36.91 -12.36
CA VAL A 283 24.84 37.12 -12.33
C VAL A 283 25.19 38.01 -11.13
N GLY A 284 25.84 37.41 -10.13
CA GLY A 284 26.12 38.06 -8.85
C GLY A 284 25.12 37.74 -7.74
N SER A 285 24.16 36.81 -7.93
CA SER A 285 23.40 36.23 -6.81
C SER A 285 24.37 35.64 -5.77
N PRO A 286 24.16 35.89 -4.46
CA PRO A 286 25.08 35.48 -3.40
C PRO A 286 24.97 34.00 -3.07
N THR A 287 25.88 33.51 -2.22
CA THR A 287 25.96 32.11 -1.79
C THR A 287 25.87 32.00 -0.28
N PHE A 288 24.72 31.56 0.20
CA PHE A 288 24.48 31.27 1.61
C PHE A 288 25.10 29.94 2.04
N ARG A 289 25.50 29.85 3.31
CA ARG A 289 26.17 28.70 3.91
C ARG A 289 25.58 28.40 5.28
N ILE A 290 25.36 27.11 5.53
CA ILE A 290 25.14 26.57 6.88
C ILE A 290 26.15 25.46 7.18
N GLY A 291 26.31 25.11 8.45
CA GLY A 291 27.24 24.05 8.88
C GLY A 291 28.67 24.56 9.05
N LYS A 292 29.53 23.77 9.70
CA LYS A 292 30.92 24.14 10.10
C LYS A 292 31.04 25.59 10.60
N ASN A 293 30.19 25.95 11.56
CA ASN A 293 30.05 27.25 12.21
C ASN A 293 29.44 28.39 11.34
N PHE A 294 29.05 28.14 10.09
CA PHE A 294 28.25 29.09 9.31
C PHE A 294 26.76 28.96 9.64
N LYS A 295 26.07 30.10 9.70
CA LYS A 295 24.61 30.21 9.88
C LYS A 295 24.11 31.40 9.04
N VAL A 296 22.85 31.38 8.65
CA VAL A 296 22.19 32.54 8.02
C VAL A 296 21.31 33.18 9.09
N SER A 297 21.46 34.49 9.34
CA SER A 297 20.48 35.22 10.12
C SER A 297 19.30 35.62 9.25
N THR A 298 18.12 35.51 9.84
CA THR A 298 16.85 35.99 9.31
C THR A 298 16.26 37.12 10.18
N ASN A 299 17.00 37.52 11.23
CA ASN A 299 16.70 38.53 12.25
C ASN A 299 15.21 38.69 12.63
N VAL A 300 14.75 37.70 13.39
CA VAL A 300 13.47 37.62 14.15
C VAL A 300 12.24 37.27 13.29
N MET A 301 11.30 36.55 13.92
CA MET A 301 10.14 35.86 13.33
C MET A 301 9.03 36.77 12.75
N GLU A 302 9.25 38.08 12.60
CA GLU A 302 8.18 39.06 12.34
C GLU A 302 8.43 39.89 11.07
N LEU A 303 7.35 40.16 10.33
CA LEU A 303 7.34 41.10 9.20
C LEU A 303 7.41 42.54 9.72
N SER A 304 8.29 43.37 9.14
CA SER A 304 8.32 44.80 9.44
C SER A 304 7.15 45.52 8.79
N GLY A 305 6.33 46.19 9.60
CA GLY A 305 5.18 46.94 9.11
C GLY A 305 4.22 47.38 10.22
N PRO A 306 3.29 48.31 9.95
CA PRO A 306 2.36 48.86 10.94
C PRO A 306 1.28 47.87 11.43
N ILE A 307 1.34 46.60 10.99
CA ILE A 307 0.36 45.55 11.30
C ILE A 307 1.00 44.35 12.03
N LEU A 308 2.29 44.02 11.80
CA LEU A 308 2.84 42.69 12.11
C LEU A 308 4.22 42.58 12.82
N GLY A 309 4.94 43.67 13.13
CA GLY A 309 6.06 43.59 14.11
C GLY A 309 7.34 44.37 13.83
N PHE A 310 8.43 43.93 14.50
CA PHE A 310 9.71 44.66 14.64
C PHE A 310 10.92 44.02 13.91
N GLY A 311 10.73 42.98 13.10
CA GLY A 311 11.81 42.28 12.40
C GLY A 311 12.47 43.09 11.26
N GLN A 312 13.37 42.45 10.52
CA GLN A 312 14.07 43.09 9.39
C GLN A 312 13.54 42.71 7.99
N SER A 313 12.69 41.68 7.86
CA SER A 313 12.05 41.32 6.57
C SER A 313 10.91 42.30 6.23
N ASP A 314 10.65 42.59 4.96
CA ASP A 314 9.49 43.41 4.54
C ASP A 314 8.34 42.56 3.97
N GLU A 315 7.16 43.16 3.74
CA GLU A 315 5.98 42.44 3.26
C GLU A 315 6.23 41.62 1.98
N LYS A 316 7.18 42.03 1.13
CA LYS A 316 7.46 41.41 -0.18
C LYS A 316 8.68 40.47 -0.19
N SER A 317 9.51 40.49 0.85
CA SER A 317 10.85 39.90 0.80
C SER A 317 11.34 39.38 2.15
N PHE A 318 12.37 38.53 2.13
CA PHE A 318 13.06 38.05 3.33
C PHE A 318 14.40 38.75 3.50
N PHE A 319 14.68 39.20 4.73
CA PHE A 319 16.03 39.59 5.10
C PHE A 319 16.87 38.34 5.33
N LEU A 320 17.97 38.20 4.60
CA LEU A 320 18.95 37.13 4.79
C LEU A 320 20.35 37.74 4.87
N GLN A 321 21.11 37.28 5.87
CA GLN A 321 22.45 37.77 6.18
C GLN A 321 23.37 36.60 6.54
N GLN A 322 24.50 36.44 5.84
CA GLN A 322 25.47 35.42 6.20
C GLN A 322 26.19 35.77 7.52
N GLN A 323 26.13 34.84 8.47
CA GLN A 323 26.83 34.89 9.75
C GLN A 323 27.80 33.72 9.93
N LYS A 324 28.67 33.86 10.94
CA LYS A 324 29.56 32.80 11.41
C LYS A 324 29.72 32.83 12.94
N GLU A 325 29.64 31.68 13.57
CA GLU A 325 29.97 31.50 14.99
C GLU A 325 31.49 31.46 15.19
N VAL A 326 31.98 32.38 16.01
CA VAL A 326 33.40 32.57 16.31
C VAL A 326 33.62 32.65 17.83
N LEU A 327 34.69 32.02 18.30
CA LEU A 327 35.11 32.13 19.68
C LEU A 327 35.79 33.48 19.89
N GLN A 328 35.23 34.34 20.75
CA GLN A 328 35.79 35.65 21.09
C GLN A 328 36.12 35.71 22.59
N THR A 329 37.14 36.47 22.96
CA THR A 329 37.42 36.76 24.37
C THR A 329 36.32 37.64 24.93
N ALA A 330 35.69 37.21 26.01
CA ALA A 330 34.50 37.84 26.56
C ALA A 330 34.78 39.29 26.98
N LYS A 331 33.84 40.20 26.71
CA LYS A 331 33.96 41.63 27.09
C LYS A 331 33.72 41.81 28.60
N VAL A 332 34.72 41.47 29.41
CA VAL A 332 34.70 41.63 30.87
C VAL A 332 34.50 43.11 31.25
N ILE A 333 33.27 43.45 31.64
CA ILE A 333 33.01 44.68 32.40
C ILE A 333 33.70 44.51 33.76
N PRO A 334 34.57 45.44 34.19
CA PRO A 334 35.57 45.14 35.23
C PRO A 334 34.99 45.07 36.65
N LYS A 335 34.52 43.87 37.02
CA LYS A 335 34.48 43.28 38.37
C LYS A 335 34.24 41.77 38.24
N GLU A 336 35.19 40.96 38.74
CA GLU A 336 35.03 39.52 39.01
C GLU A 336 34.79 38.59 37.79
N GLY A 337 35.56 38.77 36.70
CA GLY A 337 35.62 37.83 35.56
C GLY A 337 37.04 37.43 35.17
N ASP A 338 37.22 36.22 34.62
CA ASP A 338 38.50 35.76 34.04
C ASP A 338 38.75 36.49 32.70
N PRO A 339 39.86 37.23 32.54
CA PRO A 339 40.18 37.92 31.28
C PRO A 339 40.48 36.98 30.10
N ASN A 340 40.57 35.66 30.32
CA ASN A 340 40.71 34.64 29.27
C ASN A 340 39.40 33.88 29.01
N ALA A 341 38.28 34.26 29.65
CA ALA A 341 36.97 33.68 29.36
C ALA A 341 36.65 33.83 27.87
N VAL A 342 36.23 32.75 27.22
CA VAL A 342 35.91 32.72 25.79
C VAL A 342 34.42 32.49 25.64
N GLU A 343 33.73 33.39 24.94
CA GLU A 343 32.31 33.28 24.62
C GLU A 343 32.12 32.90 23.15
N LEU A 344 31.04 32.16 22.86
CA LEU A 344 30.61 31.90 21.48
C LEU A 344 29.88 33.14 20.99
N ALA A 345 30.50 33.90 20.10
CA ALA A 345 29.95 35.13 19.56
C ALA A 345 29.62 34.95 18.07
N THR A 346 28.50 35.51 17.64
CA THR A 346 28.13 35.52 16.23
C THR A 346 28.74 36.73 15.54
N GLN A 347 29.39 36.50 14.41
CA GLN A 347 29.96 37.54 13.55
C GLN A 347 29.22 37.59 12.21
N ASP A 348 28.71 38.78 11.88
CA ASP A 348 28.18 39.10 10.56
C ASP A 348 29.33 39.12 9.53
N LEU A 349 29.14 38.47 8.38
CA LEU A 349 30.11 38.49 7.28
C LEU A 349 29.77 39.55 6.21
N GLU A 350 28.54 40.07 6.24
CA GLU A 350 27.98 41.06 5.33
C GLU A 350 26.87 41.85 6.06
N GLU A 351 26.45 42.99 5.51
CA GLU A 351 25.36 43.82 6.08
C GLU A 351 23.96 43.18 5.92
N GLY A 352 23.85 42.11 5.13
CA GLY A 352 22.60 41.46 4.76
C GLY A 352 21.80 42.24 3.72
N LYS A 353 20.80 41.60 3.10
CA LYS A 353 19.85 42.29 2.21
C LYS A 353 18.50 41.58 2.14
N GLN A 354 17.55 42.24 1.48
CA GLN A 354 16.25 41.66 1.10
C GLN A 354 16.35 40.78 -0.15
N TYR A 355 15.49 39.76 -0.22
CA TYR A 355 15.32 38.85 -1.36
C TYR A 355 13.84 38.53 -1.55
N PHE A 356 13.32 38.54 -2.78
CA PHE A 356 11.95 38.05 -3.03
C PHE A 356 11.86 36.53 -2.76
N PRO A 357 10.69 35.97 -2.38
CA PRO A 357 10.59 34.58 -1.94
C PRO A 357 11.10 33.57 -2.95
N LEU A 358 10.82 33.83 -4.23
CA LEU A 358 11.24 33.03 -5.38
C LEU A 358 12.51 33.57 -6.08
N GLU A 359 13.19 34.56 -5.49
CA GLU A 359 14.50 35.03 -5.97
C GLU A 359 15.53 33.91 -5.80
N MET A 360 16.11 33.47 -6.92
CA MET A 360 17.04 32.34 -6.91
C MET A 360 18.42 32.80 -6.41
N VAL A 361 18.88 32.15 -5.34
CA VAL A 361 20.19 32.34 -4.70
C VAL A 361 20.98 31.03 -4.75
N TYR A 362 22.26 31.09 -4.41
CA TYR A 362 23.06 29.90 -4.20
C TYR A 362 23.10 29.53 -2.71
N PHE A 363 23.19 28.23 -2.42
CA PHE A 363 23.20 27.66 -1.08
C PHE A 363 24.23 26.52 -0.97
N MET A 364 24.88 26.39 0.18
CA MET A 364 25.90 25.38 0.47
C MET A 364 25.70 24.82 1.88
N ASP A 365 25.75 23.50 2.02
CA ASP A 365 25.98 22.84 3.30
C ASP A 365 27.47 22.54 3.47
N GLU A 366 28.12 23.30 4.35
CA GLU A 366 29.54 23.11 4.66
C GLU A 366 29.79 21.84 5.47
N ASN A 367 28.80 21.23 6.14
CA ASN A 367 29.03 19.97 6.86
C ASN A 367 29.45 18.85 5.88
N LYS A 368 28.89 18.85 4.66
CA LYS A 368 29.17 17.89 3.59
C LYS A 368 30.45 18.18 2.80
N SER A 369 31.09 19.34 2.96
CA SER A 369 32.30 19.69 2.19
C SER A 369 33.50 18.77 2.54
N GLY A 370 33.94 17.97 1.56
CA GLY A 370 35.08 17.05 1.70
C GLY A 370 34.75 15.62 2.13
N VAL A 371 33.49 15.19 2.07
CA VAL A 371 33.15 13.75 2.18
C VAL A 371 33.69 13.03 0.94
N LYS A 372 34.36 11.89 1.14
CA LYS A 372 34.77 11.01 0.05
C LYS A 372 33.72 9.93 -0.15
N ASN A 373 33.22 9.84 -1.37
CA ASN A 373 32.30 8.78 -1.76
C ASN A 373 33.12 7.48 -1.93
N GLU A 374 33.03 6.59 -0.93
CA GLU A 374 33.95 5.43 -0.81
C GLU A 374 33.86 4.44 -1.99
N GLU A 375 32.74 4.41 -2.71
CA GLU A 375 32.53 3.52 -3.85
C GLU A 375 33.09 4.06 -5.17
N THR A 376 33.13 5.38 -5.34
CA THR A 376 33.54 6.04 -6.60
C THR A 376 34.92 6.68 -6.54
N GLY A 377 35.44 6.97 -5.34
CA GLY A 377 36.73 7.64 -5.14
C GLY A 377 36.75 9.11 -5.53
N HIS A 378 35.63 9.67 -5.98
CA HIS A 378 35.46 11.10 -6.19
C HIS A 378 35.31 11.82 -4.83
N GLU A 379 35.92 13.00 -4.74
CA GLU A 379 35.63 13.93 -3.65
C GLU A 379 34.31 14.64 -3.99
N GLU A 380 33.31 14.52 -3.11
CA GLU A 380 32.08 15.30 -3.24
C GLU A 380 32.42 16.76 -2.87
N GLY A 381 32.74 17.53 -3.90
CA GLY A 381 32.90 18.98 -3.79
C GLY A 381 31.60 19.61 -3.33
N THR A 382 31.69 20.66 -2.50
CA THR A 382 30.54 21.33 -1.88
C THR A 382 29.45 21.63 -2.90
N VAL A 383 28.33 20.90 -2.83
CA VAL A 383 27.24 21.04 -3.81
C VAL A 383 26.63 22.42 -3.68
N VAL A 384 26.80 23.23 -4.73
CA VAL A 384 26.26 24.59 -4.80
C VAL A 384 24.81 24.50 -5.27
N MET A 385 23.90 24.39 -4.30
CA MET A 385 22.47 24.32 -4.54
C MET A 385 21.96 25.65 -5.11
N MET A 386 21.06 25.61 -6.10
CA MET A 386 20.30 26.76 -6.58
C MET A 386 18.92 26.68 -5.97
N VAL A 387 18.55 27.64 -5.14
CA VAL A 387 17.30 27.58 -4.37
C VAL A 387 16.62 28.94 -4.36
N PRO A 388 15.28 29.01 -4.29
CA PRO A 388 14.59 30.27 -4.00
C PRO A 388 14.91 30.70 -2.57
N ALA A 389 14.98 32.01 -2.31
CA ALA A 389 15.35 32.56 -1.00
C ALA A 389 14.49 32.04 0.16
N ILE A 390 13.21 31.71 -0.10
CA ILE A 390 12.31 31.07 0.86
C ILE A 390 12.83 29.75 1.45
N TYR A 391 13.61 28.98 0.69
CA TYR A 391 14.20 27.72 1.16
C TYR A 391 15.39 27.96 2.10
N VAL A 392 16.22 28.98 1.81
CA VAL A 392 17.28 29.41 2.75
C VAL A 392 16.67 29.94 4.04
N LYS A 393 15.58 30.72 3.95
CA LYS A 393 14.79 31.19 5.09
C LYS A 393 14.21 30.02 5.91
N ALA A 394 13.62 29.02 5.26
CA ALA A 394 13.07 27.83 5.91
C ALA A 394 14.10 26.99 6.66
N LEU A 395 15.29 26.80 6.09
CA LEU A 395 16.38 26.07 6.76
C LEU A 395 17.04 26.87 7.88
N ALA A 396 17.05 28.21 7.80
CA ALA A 396 17.59 29.08 8.83
C ALA A 396 16.63 29.28 10.02
N ASP A 397 15.31 29.20 9.78
CA ASP A 397 14.27 29.25 10.81
C ASP A 397 14.02 27.88 11.50
N ALA A 398 14.66 26.79 11.04
CA ALA A 398 14.41 25.44 11.52
C ALA A 398 15.28 25.05 12.74
N GLU A 399 14.63 24.56 13.81
CA GLU A 399 15.32 24.18 15.06
C GLU A 399 15.94 22.76 15.02
N ASN A 400 15.40 21.85 14.20
CA ASN A 400 15.84 20.46 14.13
C ASN A 400 16.82 20.19 12.99
N TRP A 401 18.05 19.78 13.31
CA TRP A 401 19.08 19.45 12.33
C TRP A 401 18.88 18.11 11.60
N GLU A 402 18.03 17.21 12.11
CA GLU A 402 17.74 15.93 11.43
C GLU A 402 16.87 16.18 10.19
N ASP A 403 15.76 16.92 10.35
CA ASP A 403 14.88 17.35 9.25
C ASP A 403 15.64 18.14 8.16
N ILE A 404 16.57 19.00 8.58
CA ILE A 404 17.44 19.78 7.69
C ILE A 404 18.32 18.86 6.85
N ASN A 405 18.98 17.87 7.46
CA ASN A 405 19.95 17.01 6.77
C ASN A 405 19.32 16.16 5.65
N ASP A 406 18.15 15.57 5.92
CA ASP A 406 17.42 14.77 4.94
C ASP A 406 16.83 15.62 3.83
N THR A 407 16.26 16.79 4.17
CA THR A 407 15.76 17.73 3.16
C THR A 407 16.89 18.21 2.25
N ILE A 408 18.05 18.57 2.80
CA ILE A 408 19.21 18.99 2.00
C ILE A 408 19.75 17.83 1.16
N ARG A 409 19.67 16.58 1.63
CA ARG A 409 20.08 15.42 0.82
C ARG A 409 19.21 15.32 -0.44
N ILE A 410 17.89 15.28 -0.27
CA ILE A 410 16.93 15.25 -1.38
C ILE A 410 17.22 16.41 -2.35
N VAL A 411 17.41 17.63 -1.83
CA VAL A 411 17.64 18.85 -2.64
C VAL A 411 18.98 18.89 -3.36
N ALA A 412 20.07 18.40 -2.77
CA ALA A 412 21.37 18.33 -3.43
C ALA A 412 21.29 17.48 -4.72
N ASP A 413 20.58 16.34 -4.62
CA ASP A 413 20.30 15.46 -5.75
C ASP A 413 19.50 16.22 -6.84
N MET A 414 18.47 16.99 -6.46
CA MET A 414 17.66 17.79 -7.40
C MET A 414 18.41 18.94 -8.08
N VAL A 415 19.36 19.60 -7.42
CA VAL A 415 20.09 20.73 -8.07
C VAL A 415 21.10 20.22 -9.10
N GLY A 416 21.72 19.06 -8.85
CA GLY A 416 22.56 18.38 -9.84
C GLY A 416 21.82 18.21 -11.19
N VAL A 417 20.51 17.94 -11.12
CA VAL A 417 19.61 17.91 -12.28
C VAL A 417 19.60 19.24 -13.03
N VAL A 418 19.27 20.33 -12.35
CA VAL A 418 18.88 21.58 -13.01
C VAL A 418 20.07 22.40 -13.50
N LEU A 419 21.21 22.35 -12.79
CA LEU A 419 22.50 22.80 -13.34
C LEU A 419 22.90 21.95 -14.56
N GLY A 420 22.61 20.64 -14.51
CA GLY A 420 22.64 19.74 -15.65
C GLY A 420 21.79 20.27 -16.80
N ILE A 421 20.46 20.41 -16.66
CA ILE A 421 19.55 20.83 -17.75
C ILE A 421 20.07 22.09 -18.45
N GLY A 422 20.47 23.11 -17.71
CA GLY A 422 21.00 24.36 -18.28
C GLY A 422 22.30 24.22 -19.08
N THR A 423 23.15 23.24 -18.75
CA THR A 423 24.42 22.97 -19.45
C THR A 423 24.34 21.83 -20.48
N LEU A 424 23.31 20.97 -20.39
CA LEU A 424 23.10 19.78 -21.20
C LEU A 424 22.10 20.00 -22.34
N ALA A 425 21.19 20.97 -22.22
CA ALA A 425 20.47 21.52 -23.38
C ALA A 425 21.43 22.05 -24.46
N LEU A 426 22.67 22.42 -24.08
CA LEU A 426 23.76 22.79 -24.98
C LEU A 426 24.61 21.59 -25.46
N SER A 427 24.54 20.43 -24.79
CA SER A 427 25.27 19.21 -25.19
C SER A 427 24.46 18.30 -26.12
N GLY A 428 23.13 18.42 -26.10
CA GLY A 428 22.22 17.65 -26.95
C GLY A 428 22.11 16.17 -26.58
N ASN A 429 22.60 15.74 -25.41
CA ASN A 429 22.56 14.35 -24.98
C ASN A 429 21.47 14.10 -23.91
N PRO A 430 20.31 13.52 -24.27
CA PRO A 430 19.19 13.35 -23.34
C PRO A 430 19.46 12.30 -22.24
N TYR A 431 20.42 11.40 -22.41
CA TYR A 431 20.76 10.40 -21.38
C TYR A 431 21.33 11.02 -20.10
N VAL A 432 21.90 12.22 -20.19
CA VAL A 432 22.44 12.96 -19.03
C VAL A 432 21.35 13.77 -18.31
N LEU A 433 20.27 14.14 -19.02
CA LEU A 433 19.05 14.70 -18.42
C LEU A 433 18.27 13.62 -17.66
N LEU A 434 18.29 12.38 -18.18
CA LEU A 434 17.75 11.19 -17.50
C LEU A 434 18.54 10.77 -16.26
N ALA A 435 19.83 11.12 -16.17
CA ALA A 435 20.70 10.75 -15.06
C ALA A 435 20.27 11.47 -13.79
N ALA A 436 20.34 12.78 -13.91
CA ALA A 436 19.63 13.78 -13.15
C ALA A 436 18.17 13.39 -12.77
N ALA A 437 17.33 12.99 -13.72
CA ALA A 437 15.92 12.61 -13.44
C ALA A 437 15.77 11.53 -12.36
N ALA A 438 16.75 10.66 -12.20
CA ALA A 438 16.53 9.38 -11.59
C ALA A 438 16.77 9.38 -10.07
N ASP A 439 17.66 10.23 -9.58
CA ASP A 439 17.85 10.46 -8.14
C ASP A 439 16.57 11.04 -7.51
N LEU A 440 15.93 12.00 -8.18
CA LEU A 440 14.59 12.54 -7.86
C LEU A 440 13.51 11.45 -7.72
N SER A 441 13.48 10.50 -8.66
CA SER A 441 12.40 9.51 -8.77
C SER A 441 12.37 8.47 -7.63
N LEU A 442 13.42 8.42 -6.80
CA LEU A 442 13.41 7.70 -5.53
C LEU A 442 12.37 8.28 -4.55
N VAL A 443 12.10 9.59 -4.64
CA VAL A 443 11.27 10.33 -3.69
C VAL A 443 9.92 10.73 -4.31
N LEU A 444 9.92 11.40 -5.48
CA LEU A 444 8.72 11.96 -6.12
C LEU A 444 8.62 11.58 -7.62
N PRO A 445 8.27 10.33 -7.96
CA PRO A 445 8.31 9.85 -9.33
C PRO A 445 7.33 10.57 -10.29
N ASP A 446 6.09 10.87 -9.87
CA ASP A 446 5.13 11.56 -10.74
C ASP A 446 5.61 12.95 -11.19
N LEU A 447 6.06 13.80 -10.26
CA LEU A 447 6.54 15.15 -10.55
C LEU A 447 7.79 15.12 -11.45
N THR A 448 8.66 14.14 -11.21
CA THR A 448 9.84 13.87 -12.03
C THR A 448 9.45 13.57 -13.48
N ILE A 449 8.51 12.64 -13.68
CA ILE A 449 8.08 12.18 -15.00
C ILE A 449 7.28 13.24 -15.74
N GLN A 450 6.43 14.01 -15.06
CA GLN A 450 5.70 15.12 -15.66
C GLN A 450 6.64 16.24 -16.13
N THR A 451 7.65 16.59 -15.33
CA THR A 451 8.60 17.66 -15.68
C THR A 451 9.50 17.27 -16.85
N LEU A 452 10.12 16.09 -16.79
CA LEU A 452 11.11 15.67 -17.79
C LEU A 452 10.48 14.96 -19.00
N ARG A 453 9.15 15.05 -19.13
CA ARG A 453 8.33 14.39 -20.16
C ARG A 453 8.81 14.67 -21.60
N GLU A 454 9.18 15.91 -21.92
CA GLU A 454 9.72 16.24 -23.25
C GLU A 454 11.10 15.62 -23.52
N GLU A 455 11.97 15.53 -22.50
CA GLU A 455 13.31 14.95 -22.65
C GLU A 455 13.27 13.43 -22.66
N ILE A 456 12.38 12.83 -21.86
CA ILE A 456 12.15 11.40 -21.86
C ILE A 456 11.55 10.95 -23.20
N ALA A 457 10.64 11.72 -23.80
CA ALA A 457 10.06 11.41 -25.12
C ALA A 457 11.10 11.31 -26.25
N LYS A 458 12.24 12.02 -26.14
CA LYS A 458 13.33 11.99 -27.15
C LYS A 458 14.17 10.71 -27.13
N LEU A 459 13.92 9.80 -26.19
CA LEU A 459 14.70 8.58 -25.98
C LEU A 459 14.14 7.38 -26.76
N GLU A 460 15.00 6.42 -27.08
CA GLU A 460 14.57 5.13 -27.63
C GLU A 460 13.71 4.35 -26.61
N GLY A 461 12.42 4.20 -26.90
CA GLY A 461 11.41 3.63 -25.99
C GLY A 461 10.77 4.64 -25.01
N GLY A 462 11.16 5.91 -25.06
CA GLY A 462 10.71 6.96 -24.14
C GLY A 462 9.23 7.33 -24.26
N GLU A 463 8.72 7.56 -25.47
CA GLU A 463 7.28 7.82 -25.70
C GLU A 463 6.40 6.68 -25.18
N GLU A 464 6.81 5.42 -25.37
CA GLU A 464 6.08 4.25 -24.88
C GLU A 464 6.11 4.16 -23.36
N PHE A 465 7.27 4.41 -22.72
CA PHE A 465 7.36 4.52 -21.25
C PHE A 465 6.38 5.57 -20.70
N LEU A 466 6.36 6.78 -21.29
CA LEU A 466 5.48 7.88 -20.85
C LEU A 466 4.01 7.55 -21.08
N ARG A 467 3.66 7.04 -22.27
CA ARG A 467 2.29 6.64 -22.61
C ARG A 467 1.76 5.56 -21.65
N GLN A 468 2.61 4.67 -21.17
CA GLN A 468 2.24 3.64 -20.20
C GLN A 468 2.18 4.19 -18.77
N TRP A 469 3.07 5.11 -18.37
CA TRP A 469 2.96 5.85 -17.10
C TRP A 469 1.63 6.62 -17.01
N ASP A 470 1.33 7.41 -18.04
CA ASP A 470 0.10 8.19 -18.15
C ASP A 470 -1.14 7.27 -18.07
N LEU A 471 -1.10 6.08 -18.66
CA LEU A 471 -2.22 5.13 -18.58
C LEU A 471 -2.39 4.49 -17.19
N ILE A 472 -1.30 4.28 -16.45
CA ILE A 472 -1.31 3.70 -15.09
C ILE A 472 -1.81 4.74 -14.06
N TYR A 473 -1.39 6.01 -14.19
CA TYR A 473 -1.62 7.04 -13.18
C TYR A 473 -2.74 8.06 -13.54
N ASN A 474 -2.89 8.49 -14.80
CA ASN A 474 -3.91 9.50 -15.15
C ASN A 474 -5.31 8.92 -15.41
N THR A 475 -5.45 7.63 -15.74
CA THR A 475 -6.75 7.01 -16.12
C THR A 475 -7.67 6.68 -14.92
N GLY A 476 -7.40 7.23 -13.74
CA GLY A 476 -8.03 6.85 -12.47
C GLY A 476 -7.26 5.70 -11.80
N GLY A 477 -6.54 6.03 -10.73
CA GLY A 477 -5.45 5.24 -10.16
C GLY A 477 -5.63 3.72 -10.10
N VAL A 478 -4.68 3.02 -10.74
CA VAL A 478 -4.39 1.58 -10.57
C VAL A 478 -5.61 0.65 -10.85
N ILE A 479 -6.48 1.04 -11.79
CA ILE A 479 -7.47 0.13 -12.38
C ILE A 479 -6.73 -0.90 -13.23
N ILE A 480 -6.54 -2.11 -12.68
CA ILE A 480 -6.04 -3.36 -13.32
C ILE A 480 -5.45 -3.10 -14.71
N ALA A 481 -4.26 -2.50 -14.75
CA ALA A 481 -3.61 -2.16 -16.01
C ALA A 481 -3.45 -3.46 -16.82
N ALA A 482 -4.06 -3.51 -18.01
CA ALA A 482 -4.09 -4.73 -18.81
C ALA A 482 -2.66 -5.26 -18.98
N PRO A 483 -2.39 -6.58 -18.96
CA PRO A 483 -1.02 -7.09 -18.82
C PRO A 483 -0.01 -6.50 -19.82
N GLN A 484 -0.44 -6.26 -21.06
CA GLN A 484 0.35 -5.62 -22.13
C GLN A 484 0.79 -4.17 -21.80
N LEU A 485 0.03 -3.44 -20.96
CA LEU A 485 0.37 -2.09 -20.50
C LEU A 485 1.54 -2.10 -19.51
N VAL A 486 1.42 -2.92 -18.44
CA VAL A 486 2.49 -3.03 -17.43
C VAL A 486 3.73 -3.71 -18.01
N VAL A 487 3.54 -4.67 -18.92
CA VAL A 487 4.61 -5.22 -19.74
C VAL A 487 5.28 -4.14 -20.59
N GLY A 488 4.51 -3.27 -21.27
CA GLY A 488 5.04 -2.13 -22.02
C GLY A 488 5.85 -1.17 -21.14
N PHE A 489 5.35 -0.86 -19.95
CA PHE A 489 6.05 -0.05 -18.96
C PHE A 489 7.40 -0.67 -18.55
N TYR A 490 7.42 -1.95 -18.13
CA TYR A 490 8.66 -2.63 -17.77
C TYR A 490 9.61 -2.79 -18.96
N ARG A 491 9.11 -3.04 -20.19
CA ARG A 491 9.90 -3.01 -21.43
C ARG A 491 10.58 -1.65 -21.61
N GLY A 492 9.86 -0.54 -21.38
CA GLY A 492 10.40 0.81 -21.40
C GLY A 492 11.54 1.00 -20.40
N CYS A 493 11.27 0.79 -19.10
CA CYS A 493 12.28 0.89 -18.03
C CYS A 493 13.54 0.06 -18.34
N LEU A 494 13.34 -1.21 -18.71
CA LEU A 494 14.43 -2.15 -18.98
C LEU A 494 15.20 -1.82 -20.26
N SER A 495 14.58 -1.21 -21.26
CA SER A 495 15.26 -0.73 -22.48
C SER A 495 16.14 0.48 -22.17
N LEU A 496 15.61 1.47 -21.45
CA LEU A 496 16.35 2.66 -21.02
C LEU A 496 17.54 2.30 -20.11
N LEU A 497 17.38 1.30 -19.24
CA LEU A 497 18.41 0.75 -18.35
C LEU A 497 19.66 0.19 -19.06
N ARG A 498 19.56 -0.13 -20.36
CA ARG A 498 20.60 -0.84 -21.13
C ARG A 498 21.49 0.05 -21.98
N LEU A 499 21.00 1.24 -22.33
CA LEU A 499 21.65 2.09 -23.32
C LEU A 499 23.04 2.46 -22.77
N PRO A 500 24.16 2.25 -23.52
CA PRO A 500 25.50 2.34 -22.94
C PRO A 500 25.89 3.70 -22.35
N GLN A 501 25.16 4.77 -22.72
CA GLN A 501 25.35 6.13 -22.22
C GLN A 501 24.48 6.48 -21.00
N THR A 502 23.57 5.58 -20.60
CA THR A 502 22.76 5.68 -19.39
C THR A 502 23.68 5.61 -18.16
N ALA A 503 23.89 6.74 -17.48
CA ALA A 503 24.67 6.83 -16.23
C ALA A 503 23.99 6.06 -15.08
N GLU A 504 24.74 5.72 -14.02
CA GLU A 504 24.25 4.77 -13.00
C GLU A 504 23.09 5.32 -12.16
N ASN A 505 23.05 6.63 -11.86
CA ASN A 505 21.89 7.26 -11.24
C ASN A 505 20.63 7.09 -12.10
N VAL A 506 20.70 7.28 -13.43
CA VAL A 506 19.58 6.98 -14.36
C VAL A 506 18.95 5.64 -14.01
N ARG A 507 19.81 4.65 -13.78
CA ARG A 507 19.43 3.25 -13.54
C ARG A 507 18.86 3.05 -12.14
N GLN A 508 19.31 3.78 -11.14
CA GLN A 508 18.74 3.74 -9.80
C GLN A 508 17.28 4.25 -9.79
N GLY A 509 16.98 5.35 -10.49
CA GLY A 509 15.61 5.83 -10.61
C GLY A 509 14.69 5.00 -11.50
N LEU A 510 15.19 4.49 -12.64
CA LEU A 510 14.43 3.53 -13.45
C LEU A 510 14.12 2.23 -12.67
N ARG A 511 15.02 1.79 -11.78
CA ARG A 511 14.70 0.73 -10.79
C ARG A 511 13.65 1.22 -9.78
N ALA A 512 13.76 2.43 -9.24
CA ALA A 512 12.84 2.98 -8.23
C ALA A 512 11.39 3.11 -8.75
N MET A 513 11.22 3.58 -9.99
CA MET A 513 9.92 3.67 -10.66
C MET A 513 9.36 2.28 -10.98
N ALA A 514 10.18 1.34 -11.46
CA ALA A 514 9.77 -0.04 -11.68
C ALA A 514 9.34 -0.75 -10.38
N ILE A 515 10.05 -0.51 -9.28
CA ILE A 515 9.71 -0.99 -7.93
C ILE A 515 8.42 -0.32 -7.44
N SER A 516 8.22 0.98 -7.68
CA SER A 516 7.01 1.70 -7.24
C SER A 516 5.75 1.16 -7.95
N VAL A 517 5.77 1.05 -9.28
CA VAL A 517 4.66 0.41 -10.03
C VAL A 517 4.45 -1.05 -9.60
N PHE A 518 5.52 -1.79 -9.28
CA PHE A 518 5.39 -3.16 -8.75
C PHE A 518 4.69 -3.21 -7.39
N LEU A 519 5.00 -2.26 -6.49
CA LEU A 519 4.39 -2.12 -5.17
C LEU A 519 2.93 -1.68 -5.26
N ASP A 520 2.61 -0.71 -6.12
CA ASP A 520 1.24 -0.23 -6.31
C ASP A 520 0.32 -1.39 -6.77
N LEU A 521 0.83 -2.22 -7.69
CA LEU A 521 0.14 -3.41 -8.22
C LEU A 521 0.15 -4.64 -7.29
N ASN A 522 1.03 -4.69 -6.30
CA ASN A 522 1.14 -5.79 -5.32
C ASN A 522 1.04 -5.27 -3.86
N SER A 523 0.27 -4.20 -3.66
CA SER A 523 0.08 -3.54 -2.38
C SER A 523 -0.52 -4.52 -1.36
N GLY A 524 0.02 -4.50 -0.14
CA GLY A 524 -0.27 -5.51 0.89
C GLY A 524 0.55 -6.81 0.82
N VAL A 525 1.53 -6.94 -0.10
CA VAL A 525 2.44 -8.12 -0.15
C VAL A 525 3.91 -7.76 0.08
N PHE A 526 4.38 -6.61 -0.39
CA PHE A 526 5.79 -6.19 -0.30
C PHE A 526 5.91 -4.72 0.17
N GLN A 527 7.05 -4.34 0.76
CA GLN A 527 7.40 -2.94 1.05
C GLN A 527 8.63 -2.52 0.23
N ARG A 528 8.76 -1.21 -0.09
CA ARG A 528 9.85 -0.69 -0.95
C ARG A 528 11.25 -1.10 -0.48
N LYS A 529 11.47 -1.06 0.84
CA LYS A 529 12.75 -1.41 1.46
C LYS A 529 13.17 -2.88 1.24
N ASP A 530 12.22 -3.77 0.93
CA ASP A 530 12.44 -5.23 0.83
C ASP A 530 12.93 -5.66 -0.56
N LEU A 531 13.00 -4.74 -1.53
CA LEU A 531 13.12 -5.02 -2.96
C LEU A 531 14.32 -4.31 -3.63
N ARG A 532 15.04 -5.00 -4.51
CA ARG A 532 16.06 -4.42 -5.44
C ARG A 532 15.84 -4.99 -6.84
N MET A 533 15.76 -4.15 -7.87
CA MET A 533 15.66 -4.61 -9.26
C MET A 533 17.05 -4.68 -9.91
N PHE A 534 17.35 -5.79 -10.59
CA PHE A 534 18.64 -6.03 -11.23
C PHE A 534 18.70 -5.46 -12.65
N GLN A 535 19.78 -4.74 -12.96
CA GLN A 535 20.15 -4.42 -14.34
C GLN A 535 20.42 -5.69 -15.15
N PRO A 536 20.24 -5.66 -16.48
CA PRO A 536 20.58 -6.79 -17.37
C PRO A 536 22.05 -7.26 -17.33
N SER A 537 22.96 -6.46 -16.77
CA SER A 537 24.35 -6.80 -16.44
C SER A 537 24.48 -7.66 -15.18
N GLU A 538 23.61 -7.45 -14.19
CA GLU A 538 23.59 -8.14 -12.90
C GLU A 538 22.90 -9.53 -12.97
N TRP A 539 22.31 -9.90 -14.11
CA TRP A 539 21.58 -11.17 -14.30
C TRP A 539 22.50 -12.43 -14.31
N VAL A 540 23.80 -12.26 -14.04
CA VAL A 540 24.82 -13.29 -13.88
C VAL A 540 24.90 -13.78 -12.43
N ILE A 541 23.90 -14.54 -11.96
CA ILE A 541 23.88 -15.03 -10.56
C ILE A 541 24.95 -16.14 -10.34
N PRO A 542 25.94 -15.93 -9.45
CA PRO A 542 27.11 -16.83 -9.29
C PRO A 542 26.81 -18.03 -8.40
N SER A 543 26.07 -18.96 -8.98
CA SER A 543 26.13 -20.42 -8.73
C SER A 543 25.41 -21.20 -9.84
N ALA A 544 24.63 -20.52 -10.68
CA ALA A 544 23.85 -21.14 -11.75
C ALA A 544 23.87 -20.38 -13.10
N GLY A 545 24.48 -19.20 -13.18
CA GLY A 545 25.10 -18.68 -14.42
C GLY A 545 24.15 -18.48 -15.61
N PHE A 546 22.99 -17.88 -15.37
CA PHE A 546 21.85 -17.94 -16.29
C PHE A 546 22.01 -17.12 -17.57
N PHE A 547 22.16 -15.79 -17.51
CA PHE A 547 22.21 -14.95 -18.72
C PHE A 547 23.61 -14.37 -18.88
N SER A 548 24.30 -14.81 -19.92
CA SER A 548 25.76 -14.68 -20.09
C SER A 548 26.17 -13.95 -21.37
N LYS A 549 25.21 -13.63 -22.23
CA LYS A 549 25.39 -12.80 -23.44
C LYS A 549 24.30 -11.75 -23.46
N THR A 550 24.59 -10.57 -23.99
CA THR A 550 23.60 -9.47 -24.15
C THR A 550 22.32 -9.97 -24.82
N SER A 551 22.46 -10.73 -25.92
CA SER A 551 21.34 -11.33 -26.67
C SER A 551 20.44 -12.25 -25.84
N GLU A 552 20.98 -12.93 -24.83
CA GLU A 552 20.21 -13.79 -23.91
C GLU A 552 19.37 -12.94 -22.95
N CYS A 553 19.89 -11.79 -22.51
CA CYS A 553 19.12 -10.79 -21.78
C CYS A 553 18.13 -10.04 -22.69
N ASP A 554 18.44 -9.84 -23.97
CA ASP A 554 17.64 -9.06 -24.93
C ASP A 554 16.28 -9.71 -25.18
N ALA A 555 16.25 -11.03 -25.33
CA ALA A 555 15.01 -11.79 -25.45
C ALA A 555 14.06 -11.62 -24.24
N LEU A 556 14.60 -11.49 -23.02
CA LEU A 556 13.79 -11.28 -21.81
C LEU A 556 13.24 -9.86 -21.73
N VAL A 557 14.07 -8.84 -21.97
CA VAL A 557 13.65 -7.44 -21.92
C VAL A 557 12.67 -7.09 -23.02
N GLN A 558 12.83 -7.63 -24.24
CA GLN A 558 11.83 -7.48 -25.30
C GLN A 558 10.47 -8.09 -24.93
N ASN A 559 10.44 -9.05 -23.99
CA ASN A 559 9.20 -9.58 -23.43
C ASN A 559 8.70 -8.81 -22.20
N GLY A 560 9.52 -7.99 -21.56
CA GLY A 560 9.19 -7.26 -20.32
C GLY A 560 9.45 -8.06 -19.04
N ALA A 561 10.23 -9.13 -19.11
CA ALA A 561 10.64 -9.91 -17.94
C ALA A 561 11.91 -9.34 -17.31
N PHE A 562 11.99 -9.37 -15.97
CA PHE A 562 13.15 -8.92 -15.21
C PHE A 562 13.39 -9.73 -13.95
N PHE A 563 14.59 -9.58 -13.39
CA PHE A 563 14.93 -10.15 -12.08
C PHE A 563 14.88 -9.07 -11.00
N MET A 564 14.39 -9.48 -9.82
CA MET A 564 14.47 -8.69 -8.60
C MET A 564 14.93 -9.53 -7.41
N GLU A 565 15.43 -8.87 -6.39
CA GLU A 565 15.69 -9.42 -5.06
C GLU A 565 14.52 -9.12 -4.12
N LEU A 566 14.28 -10.02 -3.16
CA LEU A 566 13.06 -10.09 -2.34
C LEU A 566 13.32 -10.20 -0.83
N ASP A 567 14.56 -9.99 -0.36
CA ASP A 567 14.92 -10.07 1.07
C ASP A 567 16.19 -9.23 1.40
N THR A 568 15.99 -7.93 1.64
CA THR A 568 17.06 -6.99 2.05
C THR A 568 17.43 -7.05 3.54
N ALA A 569 16.68 -7.76 4.38
CA ALA A 569 17.08 -7.96 5.78
C ALA A 569 18.43 -8.68 5.84
N SER A 570 18.65 -9.62 4.91
CA SER A 570 19.94 -10.28 4.69
C SER A 570 21.06 -9.36 4.15
N ILE A 571 20.72 -8.23 3.52
CA ILE A 571 21.69 -7.20 3.09
C ILE A 571 22.11 -6.36 4.30
N MET A 572 21.18 -5.88 5.14
CA MET A 572 21.52 -5.17 6.37
C MET A 572 22.34 -6.06 7.33
N GLU A 573 22.03 -7.35 7.43
CA GLU A 573 22.82 -8.31 8.22
C GLU A 573 24.23 -8.54 7.64
N SER A 574 24.45 -8.28 6.35
CA SER A 574 25.76 -8.38 5.68
C SER A 574 26.57 -7.09 5.82
N MET A 575 25.93 -5.93 5.64
CA MET A 575 26.53 -4.60 5.86
C MET A 575 27.03 -4.46 7.31
N ASN A 576 26.20 -4.85 8.30
CA ASN A 576 26.57 -4.87 9.72
C ASN A 576 27.72 -5.84 10.07
N LYS A 577 28.19 -6.66 9.12
CA LYS A 577 29.35 -7.56 9.25
C LYS A 577 30.54 -7.10 8.40
N GLY A 578 30.48 -5.91 7.79
CA GLY A 578 31.53 -5.39 6.90
C GLY A 578 31.65 -6.14 5.58
N ILE A 579 30.62 -6.90 5.18
CA ILE A 579 30.60 -7.63 3.91
C ILE A 579 29.99 -6.72 2.85
N ASN A 580 30.79 -6.26 1.89
CA ASN A 580 30.29 -5.51 0.74
C ASN A 580 29.24 -6.37 -0.01
N PRO A 581 27.99 -5.89 -0.17
CA PRO A 581 26.86 -6.70 -0.64
C PRO A 581 26.88 -6.98 -2.15
N ASP A 582 27.69 -6.23 -2.90
CA ASP A 582 27.92 -6.37 -4.35
C ASP A 582 29.14 -7.25 -4.67
N VAL A 583 29.87 -7.75 -3.66
CA VAL A 583 30.77 -8.90 -3.82
C VAL A 583 29.91 -10.16 -4.00
N ILE A 584 29.46 -10.36 -5.24
CA ILE A 584 28.44 -11.35 -5.63
C ILE A 584 28.81 -12.81 -5.23
N GLY A 585 30.08 -13.09 -4.95
CA GLY A 585 30.54 -14.39 -4.42
C GLY A 585 30.17 -14.67 -2.96
N ALA A 586 30.05 -13.63 -2.11
CA ALA A 586 29.87 -13.74 -0.65
C ALA A 586 28.42 -14.05 -0.20
N VAL A 587 27.51 -14.27 -1.16
CA VAL A 587 26.05 -14.40 -0.97
C VAL A 587 25.65 -15.48 0.04
N SER A 588 24.86 -15.09 1.05
CA SER A 588 24.25 -16.01 2.01
C SER A 588 23.31 -17.02 1.34
N SER A 589 22.99 -18.12 2.03
CA SER A 589 22.00 -19.11 1.58
C SER A 589 20.57 -18.57 1.48
N ASN A 590 20.31 -17.39 2.06
CA ASN A 590 18.97 -16.91 2.39
C ASN A 590 18.45 -15.85 1.41
N ARG A 591 19.33 -15.13 0.68
CA ARG A 591 18.93 -14.16 -0.36
C ARG A 591 17.99 -14.84 -1.36
N LYS A 592 16.77 -14.31 -1.52
CA LYS A 592 15.74 -14.77 -2.46
C LYS A 592 15.67 -13.84 -3.66
N PHE A 593 15.53 -14.42 -4.84
CA PHE A 593 15.41 -13.72 -6.11
C PHE A 593 14.11 -14.14 -6.78
N GLY A 594 13.43 -13.19 -7.43
CA GLY A 594 12.23 -13.42 -8.23
C GLY A 594 12.48 -13.10 -9.70
N LEU A 595 11.90 -13.93 -10.57
CA LEU A 595 11.64 -13.61 -11.98
C LEU A 595 10.23 -12.99 -12.06
N VAL A 596 10.14 -11.76 -12.54
CA VAL A 596 8.88 -11.02 -12.71
C VAL A 596 8.47 -10.99 -14.16
N TYR A 597 7.18 -11.22 -14.41
CA TYR A 597 6.54 -11.12 -15.72
C TYR A 597 5.04 -10.83 -15.55
N ASN A 598 4.43 -10.03 -16.44
CA ASN A 598 3.01 -9.60 -16.32
C ASN A 598 2.64 -9.02 -14.93
N SER A 599 3.58 -8.31 -14.27
CA SER A 599 3.47 -7.79 -12.89
C SER A 599 3.33 -8.85 -11.77
N GLU A 600 3.47 -10.13 -12.09
CA GLU A 600 3.49 -11.23 -11.13
C GLU A 600 4.91 -11.82 -10.99
N ILE A 601 5.26 -12.27 -9.79
CA ILE A 601 6.44 -13.15 -9.64
C ILE A 601 6.04 -14.52 -10.19
N VAL A 602 6.70 -14.92 -11.29
CA VAL A 602 6.39 -16.18 -11.99
C VAL A 602 7.22 -17.35 -11.45
N ALA A 603 8.41 -17.09 -10.90
CA ALA A 603 9.17 -18.01 -10.09
C ALA A 603 10.05 -17.24 -9.09
N GLN A 604 10.29 -17.79 -7.90
CA GLN A 604 11.29 -17.26 -6.96
C GLN A 604 12.06 -18.38 -6.23
N GLY A 605 13.26 -18.05 -5.76
CA GLY A 605 14.05 -18.95 -4.93
C GLY A 605 15.39 -18.35 -4.54
N SER A 606 16.12 -19.04 -3.66
CA SER A 606 17.54 -18.73 -3.46
C SER A 606 18.38 -19.38 -4.56
N ARG A 607 19.68 -19.04 -4.62
CA ARG A 607 20.62 -19.60 -5.61
C ARG A 607 20.85 -21.12 -5.51
N TYR A 608 20.24 -21.79 -4.51
CA TYR A 608 20.28 -23.23 -4.27
C TYR A 608 18.94 -23.94 -4.52
N ASP A 609 17.86 -23.22 -4.80
CA ASP A 609 16.55 -23.83 -5.06
C ASP A 609 16.54 -24.53 -6.44
N LYS A 610 16.19 -25.82 -6.46
CA LYS A 610 16.23 -26.66 -7.67
C LYS A 610 15.11 -26.37 -8.66
N ALA A 611 13.95 -25.90 -8.18
CA ALA A 611 12.84 -25.54 -9.06
C ALA A 611 13.11 -24.19 -9.75
N TYR A 612 13.56 -23.20 -8.98
CA TYR A 612 14.00 -21.91 -9.50
C TYR A 612 15.17 -22.07 -10.48
N GLN A 613 16.22 -22.84 -10.11
CA GLN A 613 17.31 -23.19 -11.03
C GLN A 613 16.80 -23.84 -12.32
N LYS A 614 15.82 -24.75 -12.24
CA LYS A 614 15.27 -25.40 -13.44
C LYS A 614 14.56 -24.39 -14.35
N VAL A 615 13.70 -23.53 -13.81
CA VAL A 615 13.01 -22.48 -14.60
C VAL A 615 14.04 -21.66 -15.37
N LEU A 616 15.10 -21.22 -14.70
CA LEU A 616 16.10 -20.36 -15.31
C LEU A 616 17.04 -21.10 -16.28
N MET A 617 17.31 -22.40 -16.08
CA MET A 617 17.99 -23.25 -17.06
C MET A 617 17.14 -23.51 -18.31
N ASP A 618 15.84 -23.73 -18.16
CA ASP A 618 14.93 -23.96 -19.29
C ASP A 618 14.68 -22.64 -20.06
N LEU A 619 14.54 -21.52 -19.36
CA LEU A 619 14.53 -20.16 -19.93
C LEU A 619 15.82 -19.83 -20.70
N LYS A 620 17.00 -20.22 -20.20
CA LYS A 620 18.29 -20.08 -20.92
C LYS A 620 18.33 -20.91 -22.22
N LYS A 621 17.66 -22.06 -22.28
CA LYS A 621 17.63 -22.88 -23.52
C LYS A 621 16.88 -22.19 -24.64
N VAL A 622 15.91 -21.33 -24.34
CA VAL A 622 15.12 -20.57 -25.33
C VAL A 622 15.61 -19.15 -25.57
N SER A 623 16.47 -18.60 -24.71
CA SER A 623 16.96 -17.20 -24.79
C SER A 623 17.86 -16.87 -25.99
N TYR A 624 17.95 -17.73 -27.00
CA TYR A 624 18.45 -17.38 -28.33
C TYR A 624 17.36 -16.72 -29.21
N SER A 625 16.09 -16.78 -28.81
CA SER A 625 14.95 -16.20 -29.53
C SER A 625 14.01 -15.48 -28.57
N SER A 626 13.67 -14.23 -28.92
CA SER A 626 12.67 -13.43 -28.21
C SER A 626 11.26 -14.04 -28.29
N GLU A 627 10.92 -14.68 -29.41
CA GLU A 627 9.64 -15.36 -29.60
C GLU A 627 9.50 -16.59 -28.69
N GLU A 628 10.57 -17.40 -28.59
CA GLU A 628 10.57 -18.61 -27.75
C GLU A 628 10.63 -18.27 -26.25
N VAL A 629 11.31 -17.18 -25.87
CA VAL A 629 11.25 -16.63 -24.51
C VAL A 629 9.83 -16.15 -24.18
N GLY A 630 9.16 -15.45 -25.10
CA GLY A 630 7.78 -15.01 -24.91
C GLY A 630 6.81 -16.17 -24.70
N LYS A 631 6.88 -17.19 -25.57
CA LYS A 631 6.12 -18.45 -25.41
C LYS A 631 6.37 -19.10 -24.05
N TYR A 632 7.63 -19.23 -23.65
CA TYR A 632 8.00 -19.87 -22.38
C TYR A 632 7.55 -19.08 -21.15
N LEU A 633 7.59 -17.74 -21.19
CA LEU A 633 7.12 -16.87 -20.11
C LEU A 633 5.58 -16.93 -19.98
N GLU A 634 4.84 -16.86 -21.08
CA GLU A 634 3.38 -17.06 -21.07
C GLU A 634 2.99 -18.50 -20.67
N ASP A 635 3.75 -19.52 -21.06
CA ASP A 635 3.55 -20.90 -20.60
C ASP A 635 3.70 -21.01 -19.07
N ILE A 636 4.72 -20.38 -18.45
CA ILE A 636 4.84 -20.36 -16.97
C ILE A 636 3.75 -19.50 -16.31
N PHE A 637 3.40 -18.37 -16.92
CA PHE A 637 2.40 -17.45 -16.41
C PHE A 637 1.00 -18.09 -16.34
N ASN A 638 0.58 -18.73 -17.44
CA ASN A 638 -0.73 -19.39 -17.55
C ASN A 638 -0.74 -20.84 -17.04
N ARG A 639 0.42 -21.46 -16.81
CA ARG A 639 0.51 -22.84 -16.28
C ARG A 639 -0.21 -22.94 -14.95
N ARG A 640 -1.03 -23.99 -14.85
CA ARG A 640 -1.57 -24.47 -13.59
C ARG A 640 -0.43 -24.96 -12.67
N ARG A 641 -0.25 -24.27 -11.55
CA ARG A 641 0.84 -24.50 -10.58
C ARG A 641 0.41 -25.43 -9.44
N VAL A 642 1.32 -26.27 -8.95
CA VAL A 642 1.07 -27.26 -7.89
C VAL A 642 1.35 -26.65 -6.53
N VAL A 643 0.31 -26.51 -5.70
CA VAL A 643 0.40 -25.87 -4.38
C VAL A 643 0.86 -26.85 -3.30
N SER A 644 1.63 -26.34 -2.36
CA SER A 644 2.07 -27.00 -1.12
C SER A 644 1.85 -26.09 0.09
N VAL A 645 1.98 -26.63 1.30
CA VAL A 645 2.02 -25.85 2.56
C VAL A 645 3.46 -25.79 3.05
N GLU A 646 3.90 -24.60 3.50
CA GLU A 646 5.26 -24.31 3.95
C GLU A 646 5.79 -25.32 4.98
N ASP A 647 5.01 -25.59 6.05
CA ASP A 647 5.23 -26.73 6.95
C ASP A 647 4.03 -27.68 6.90
N ALA A 648 4.18 -28.78 6.16
CA ALA A 648 3.20 -29.86 6.10
C ALA A 648 2.97 -30.57 7.45
N SER A 649 3.82 -30.34 8.47
CA SER A 649 3.59 -30.81 9.85
C SER A 649 2.47 -30.04 10.55
N LEU A 650 2.07 -28.86 10.07
CA LEU A 650 0.95 -28.07 10.61
C LEU A 650 -0.42 -28.66 10.26
N LEU A 651 -0.49 -29.55 9.26
CA LEU A 651 -1.73 -30.14 8.78
C LEU A 651 -2.42 -30.93 9.89
N GLY A 652 -3.64 -30.53 10.25
CA GLY A 652 -4.43 -31.11 11.33
C GLY A 652 -3.94 -30.81 12.76
N LYS A 653 -2.95 -29.92 12.96
CA LYS A 653 -2.61 -29.39 14.30
C LYS A 653 -3.55 -28.23 14.67
N ALA A 654 -3.78 -28.02 15.97
CA ALA A 654 -4.40 -26.81 16.48
C ALA A 654 -3.42 -25.61 16.43
N PRO A 655 -3.91 -24.37 16.28
CA PRO A 655 -3.06 -23.18 16.34
C PRO A 655 -2.53 -22.93 17.77
N VAL A 656 -1.38 -22.26 17.87
CA VAL A 656 -0.74 -21.93 19.17
C VAL A 656 -1.51 -20.84 19.93
N LYS A 657 -2.21 -19.94 19.21
CA LYS A 657 -3.12 -18.92 19.75
C LYS A 657 -4.32 -18.78 18.81
N GLY A 658 -5.48 -18.41 19.35
CA GLY A 658 -6.72 -18.24 18.57
C GLY A 658 -7.39 -19.55 18.15
N VAL A 659 -8.32 -19.47 17.20
CA VAL A 659 -9.17 -20.59 16.74
C VAL A 659 -8.93 -20.95 15.27
N LYS A 660 -8.60 -19.96 14.43
CA LYS A 660 -8.20 -20.14 13.03
C LYS A 660 -6.78 -20.68 12.93
N MET A 661 -6.50 -21.47 11.90
CA MET A 661 -5.16 -21.91 11.53
C MET A 661 -4.83 -21.38 10.12
N SER A 662 -3.91 -20.43 10.02
CA SER A 662 -3.33 -20.03 8.72
C SER A 662 -2.23 -21.00 8.33
N LEU A 663 -2.27 -21.48 7.09
CA LEU A 663 -1.25 -22.31 6.47
C LEU A 663 -0.70 -21.54 5.27
N ASN A 664 0.55 -21.07 5.35
CA ASN A 664 1.22 -20.40 4.23
C ASN A 664 1.33 -21.38 3.04
N LEU A 665 0.93 -20.90 1.86
CA LEU A 665 0.88 -21.68 0.63
C LEU A 665 1.98 -21.24 -0.33
N PHE A 666 2.73 -22.23 -0.84
CA PHE A 666 3.76 -22.02 -1.83
C PHE A 666 3.53 -22.92 -3.05
N ASP A 667 3.69 -22.35 -4.26
CA ASP A 667 3.67 -23.14 -5.49
C ASP A 667 5.01 -23.88 -5.72
N GLU A 668 5.06 -24.76 -6.73
CA GLU A 668 6.25 -25.57 -7.02
C GLU A 668 7.41 -24.75 -7.62
N LEU A 669 7.20 -23.45 -7.84
CA LEU A 669 8.19 -22.48 -8.31
C LEU A 669 8.57 -21.48 -7.20
N GLY A 670 8.26 -21.83 -5.95
CA GLY A 670 8.62 -21.08 -4.75
C GLY A 670 7.77 -19.84 -4.48
N ASN A 671 6.80 -19.50 -5.33
CA ASN A 671 6.01 -18.28 -5.15
C ASN A 671 5.04 -18.42 -3.96
N ASN A 672 4.98 -17.39 -3.11
CA ASN A 672 3.98 -17.31 -2.05
C ASN A 672 2.61 -17.02 -2.71
N ILE A 673 1.70 -17.99 -2.67
CA ILE A 673 0.34 -17.84 -3.21
C ILE A 673 -0.69 -17.53 -2.09
N GLY A 674 -0.21 -17.02 -0.96
CA GLY A 674 -1.00 -16.55 0.16
C GLY A 674 -1.24 -17.60 1.25
N GLN A 675 -2.41 -17.61 1.86
CA GLN A 675 -2.71 -18.44 3.04
C GLN A 675 -4.01 -19.22 2.91
N LEU A 676 -3.94 -20.53 3.19
CA LEU A 676 -5.13 -21.35 3.44
C LEU A 676 -5.53 -21.21 4.91
N VAL A 677 -6.62 -20.51 5.16
CA VAL A 677 -7.13 -20.25 6.52
C VAL A 677 -8.21 -21.25 6.87
N ARG A 678 -7.91 -22.16 7.79
CA ARG A 678 -8.88 -23.12 8.34
C ARG A 678 -9.62 -22.55 9.55
N SER A 679 -10.95 -22.60 9.50
CA SER A 679 -11.83 -22.18 10.60
C SER A 679 -12.69 -23.38 11.10
N PRO A 680 -12.43 -23.93 12.30
CA PRO A 680 -13.21 -25.02 12.88
C PRO A 680 -14.52 -24.54 13.53
N ASN A 681 -15.59 -25.32 13.40
CA ASN A 681 -16.90 -25.07 14.01
C ASN A 681 -17.62 -26.41 14.31
N LYS A 682 -17.84 -26.74 15.59
CA LYS A 682 -18.44 -28.03 16.04
C LYS A 682 -17.79 -29.27 15.40
N ASN A 683 -18.48 -29.97 14.49
CA ASN A 683 -18.01 -31.15 13.77
C ASN A 683 -17.56 -30.80 12.34
N GLU A 684 -17.28 -29.53 12.04
CA GLU A 684 -17.03 -29.03 10.69
C GLU A 684 -15.77 -28.16 10.63
N LEU A 685 -15.11 -28.14 9.48
CA LEU A 685 -13.94 -27.33 9.14
C LEU A 685 -14.23 -26.57 7.85
N TYR A 686 -13.91 -25.27 7.81
CA TYR A 686 -14.05 -24.41 6.63
C TYR A 686 -12.69 -23.92 6.20
N TYR A 687 -12.50 -23.73 4.90
CA TYR A 687 -11.25 -23.28 4.32
C TYR A 687 -11.51 -22.07 3.43
N LYS A 688 -10.76 -20.99 3.67
CA LYS A 688 -10.72 -19.74 2.89
C LYS A 688 -9.30 -19.55 2.35
N LEU A 689 -9.14 -18.90 1.19
CA LEU A 689 -7.83 -18.57 0.63
C LEU A 689 -7.62 -17.05 0.71
N ILE A 690 -6.59 -16.58 1.41
CA ILE A 690 -6.14 -15.19 1.30
C ILE A 690 -5.09 -15.13 0.19
N PHE A 691 -5.23 -14.25 -0.79
CA PHE A 691 -4.28 -14.05 -1.90
C PHE A 691 -4.14 -12.55 -2.22
N ARG A 692 -2.90 -12.03 -2.23
CA ARG A 692 -2.60 -10.58 -2.31
C ARG A 692 -3.46 -9.74 -1.35
N GLY A 693 -3.44 -10.07 -0.06
CA GLY A 693 -4.27 -9.44 0.98
C GLY A 693 -5.77 -9.83 0.93
N LYS A 694 -6.33 -10.05 -0.25
CA LYS A 694 -7.77 -10.24 -0.47
C LYS A 694 -8.23 -11.65 -0.15
N GLU A 695 -9.37 -11.76 0.54
CA GLU A 695 -9.97 -13.05 0.88
C GLU A 695 -10.82 -13.60 -0.29
N ILE A 696 -10.59 -14.87 -0.61
CA ILE A 696 -11.30 -15.65 -1.63
C ILE A 696 -12.02 -16.80 -0.93
N ASP A 697 -13.36 -16.78 -0.98
CA ASP A 697 -14.17 -17.92 -0.57
C ASP A 697 -14.01 -19.07 -1.56
N ILE A 698 -13.26 -20.09 -1.16
CA ILE A 698 -13.05 -21.30 -1.94
C ILE A 698 -14.12 -22.37 -1.69
N LYS A 699 -15.24 -22.02 -1.02
CA LYS A 699 -16.45 -22.84 -0.82
C LYS A 699 -16.16 -24.29 -0.43
N SER A 700 -15.16 -24.47 0.42
CA SER A 700 -14.58 -25.77 0.74
C SER A 700 -14.67 -26.09 2.22
N MET A 701 -15.24 -27.25 2.55
CA MET A 701 -15.43 -27.70 3.91
C MET A 701 -15.34 -29.21 4.08
N ILE A 702 -14.95 -29.64 5.28
CA ILE A 702 -14.93 -31.03 5.74
C ILE A 702 -15.85 -31.13 6.96
N LYS A 703 -16.74 -32.13 7.00
CA LYS A 703 -17.60 -32.45 8.15
C LYS A 703 -17.27 -33.83 8.68
N LEU A 704 -17.26 -34.03 9.99
CA LEU A 704 -17.46 -35.34 10.60
C LEU A 704 -18.96 -35.55 10.83
N LEU A 705 -19.49 -36.61 10.25
CA LEU A 705 -20.88 -37.01 10.36
C LEU A 705 -21.00 -38.28 11.20
N ASP A 706 -22.09 -38.38 11.95
CA ASP A 706 -22.40 -39.48 12.86
C ASP A 706 -23.91 -39.81 12.82
N ASP A 707 -24.35 -40.76 13.65
CA ASP A 707 -25.75 -41.23 13.70
C ASP A 707 -26.77 -40.11 14.02
N LYS A 708 -26.34 -39.06 14.73
CA LYS A 708 -27.14 -37.91 15.16
C LYS A 708 -26.93 -36.70 14.25
N TYR A 709 -25.75 -36.58 13.64
CA TYR A 709 -25.32 -35.47 12.80
C TYR A 709 -25.04 -35.91 11.35
N ARG A 710 -26.07 -36.48 10.70
CA ARG A 710 -26.02 -36.91 9.29
C ARG A 710 -26.72 -35.94 8.34
N LEU A 711 -26.19 -35.82 7.12
CA LEU A 711 -26.93 -35.20 6.00
C LEU A 711 -28.01 -36.18 5.52
N ARG A 712 -29.18 -35.67 5.11
CA ARG A 712 -30.28 -36.53 4.61
C ARG A 712 -29.82 -37.33 3.39
N GLY A 713 -30.09 -38.63 3.39
CA GLY A 713 -29.68 -39.58 2.36
C GLY A 713 -28.48 -40.44 2.77
N LEU A 714 -27.43 -39.82 3.33
CA LEU A 714 -26.10 -40.42 3.44
C LEU A 714 -26.03 -41.74 4.25
N PRO A 715 -25.10 -42.66 3.91
CA PRO A 715 -25.19 -44.08 4.27
C PRO A 715 -24.42 -44.38 5.56
N ILE A 716 -24.85 -43.76 6.66
CA ILE A 716 -24.20 -43.81 7.98
C ILE A 716 -24.96 -44.77 8.90
N GLU A 717 -24.27 -45.79 9.42
CA GLU A 717 -24.79 -46.76 10.40
C GLU A 717 -24.62 -46.26 11.84
N GLU A 718 -25.31 -46.89 12.80
CA GLU A 718 -25.30 -46.46 14.20
C GLU A 718 -23.90 -46.60 14.84
N GLY A 719 -23.36 -45.51 15.39
CA GLY A 719 -22.03 -45.47 15.99
C GLY A 719 -20.86 -45.33 15.00
N GLU A 720 -21.12 -45.19 13.70
CA GLU A 720 -20.09 -44.79 12.72
C GLU A 720 -19.79 -43.29 12.78
N HIS A 721 -18.53 -42.95 12.51
CA HIS A 721 -18.03 -41.57 12.43
C HIS A 721 -17.29 -41.40 11.09
N LEU A 722 -17.98 -40.82 10.10
CA LEU A 722 -17.53 -40.74 8.70
C LEU A 722 -17.31 -39.29 8.27
N LEU A 723 -16.20 -39.02 7.58
CA LEU A 723 -15.91 -37.68 7.06
C LEU A 723 -16.55 -37.44 5.69
N TYR A 724 -17.32 -36.36 5.58
CA TYR A 724 -17.86 -35.82 4.33
C TYR A 724 -17.04 -34.61 3.89
N GLY A 725 -16.67 -34.53 2.61
CA GLY A 725 -15.94 -33.38 2.06
C GLY A 725 -16.67 -32.75 0.88
N ASP A 726 -16.96 -31.45 0.97
CA ASP A 726 -17.53 -30.65 -0.10
C ASP A 726 -16.54 -29.55 -0.48
N LEU A 727 -15.96 -29.65 -1.67
CA LEU A 727 -14.75 -28.92 -2.07
C LEU A 727 -14.99 -28.15 -3.37
N ASN A 728 -15.94 -27.21 -3.35
CA ASN A 728 -16.35 -26.47 -4.54
C ASN A 728 -15.45 -25.26 -4.83
N ILE A 729 -14.14 -25.51 -4.93
CA ILE A 729 -13.12 -24.48 -5.20
C ILE A 729 -13.45 -23.77 -6.53
N PRO A 730 -13.51 -22.43 -6.58
CA PRO A 730 -13.79 -21.67 -7.81
C PRO A 730 -12.84 -22.01 -8.96
N LYS A 731 -13.36 -21.96 -10.20
CA LYS A 731 -12.63 -22.38 -11.40
C LYS A 731 -11.45 -21.46 -11.71
N GLU A 732 -11.54 -20.20 -11.32
CA GLU A 732 -10.50 -19.18 -11.44
C GLU A 732 -9.27 -19.61 -10.63
N VAL A 733 -9.51 -20.11 -9.41
CA VAL A 733 -8.50 -20.67 -8.52
C VAL A 733 -8.00 -22.00 -9.05
N THR A 734 -8.87 -22.92 -9.49
CA THR A 734 -8.42 -24.24 -9.96
C THR A 734 -7.80 -24.25 -11.36
N ASN A 735 -8.03 -23.23 -12.19
CA ASN A 735 -7.29 -23.04 -13.45
C ASN A 735 -5.83 -22.65 -13.16
N LYS A 736 -5.60 -21.68 -12.27
CA LYS A 736 -4.23 -21.29 -11.85
C LYS A 736 -3.56 -22.32 -10.93
N TYR A 737 -4.31 -23.05 -10.10
CA TYR A 737 -3.74 -23.88 -9.03
C TYR A 737 -4.24 -25.34 -8.96
N ALA A 738 -3.33 -26.23 -8.59
CA ALA A 738 -3.55 -27.66 -8.35
C ALA A 738 -3.25 -28.01 -6.87
N ALA A 739 -3.58 -29.25 -6.47
CA ALA A 739 -3.40 -29.80 -5.12
C ALA A 739 -4.12 -29.10 -3.94
N LEU A 740 -4.68 -27.89 -4.08
CA LEU A 740 -5.38 -27.19 -3.00
C LEU A 740 -6.50 -28.04 -2.34
N GLY A 741 -7.32 -28.73 -3.13
CA GLY A 741 -8.34 -29.66 -2.61
C GLY A 741 -7.76 -30.89 -1.88
N GLN A 742 -6.56 -31.35 -2.25
CA GLN A 742 -5.84 -32.39 -1.50
C GLN A 742 -5.33 -31.86 -0.17
N ILE A 743 -4.76 -30.65 -0.12
CA ILE A 743 -4.31 -30.02 1.12
C ILE A 743 -5.47 -29.93 2.12
N ILE A 744 -6.63 -29.47 1.66
CA ILE A 744 -7.86 -29.35 2.46
C ILE A 744 -8.34 -30.71 2.98
N TYR A 745 -8.39 -31.73 2.11
CA TYR A 745 -8.81 -33.08 2.50
C TYR A 745 -7.84 -33.71 3.51
N GLU A 746 -6.53 -33.62 3.26
CA GLU A 746 -5.50 -34.15 4.16
C GLU A 746 -5.52 -33.46 5.52
N ASP A 747 -5.63 -32.13 5.53
CA ASP A 747 -5.68 -31.34 6.75
C ASP A 747 -6.91 -31.69 7.60
N GLY A 748 -8.10 -31.73 7.00
CA GLY A 748 -9.33 -32.01 7.72
C GLY A 748 -9.37 -33.43 8.28
N LEU A 749 -8.92 -34.40 7.49
CA LEU A 749 -8.79 -35.80 7.93
C LEU A 749 -7.78 -35.93 9.08
N LYS A 750 -6.61 -35.27 9.00
CA LYS A 750 -5.64 -35.22 10.12
C LYS A 750 -6.23 -34.53 11.36
N TYR A 751 -6.98 -33.44 11.21
CA TYR A 751 -7.60 -32.71 12.32
C TYR A 751 -8.55 -33.61 13.12
N PHE A 752 -9.48 -34.29 12.46
CA PHE A 752 -10.45 -35.16 13.14
C PHE A 752 -9.80 -36.44 13.70
N LEU A 753 -8.79 -37.01 13.02
CA LEU A 753 -8.01 -38.13 13.56
C LEU A 753 -7.19 -37.76 14.81
N ASN A 754 -6.63 -36.55 14.87
CA ASN A 754 -5.81 -36.09 16.00
C ASN A 754 -6.67 -35.67 17.22
N ALA A 755 -7.88 -35.16 16.99
CA ALA A 755 -8.69 -34.52 18.01
C ALA A 755 -9.52 -35.53 18.82
N LYS A 756 -8.89 -36.11 19.87
CA LYS A 756 -9.44 -37.12 20.81
C LYS A 756 -10.92 -36.93 21.22
N LYS A 757 -11.43 -35.69 21.30
CA LYS A 757 -12.82 -35.36 21.62
C LYS A 757 -13.87 -35.92 20.65
N TYR A 758 -13.49 -36.29 19.43
CA TYR A 758 -14.38 -36.91 18.44
C TYR A 758 -14.30 -38.45 18.41
N GLY A 759 -13.52 -39.07 19.31
CA GLY A 759 -13.41 -40.52 19.39
C GLY A 759 -12.63 -41.14 18.22
N LYS A 760 -13.35 -41.85 17.34
CA LYS A 760 -12.80 -42.57 16.18
C LYS A 760 -13.22 -41.90 14.87
N VAL A 761 -12.46 -42.17 13.81
CA VAL A 761 -12.92 -41.97 12.42
C VAL A 761 -12.85 -43.32 11.73
N ASP A 762 -13.98 -43.81 11.25
CA ASP A 762 -14.12 -45.14 10.64
C ASP A 762 -13.83 -45.12 9.14
N GLY A 763 -14.07 -43.97 8.49
CA GLY A 763 -14.00 -43.83 7.04
C GLY A 763 -14.35 -42.43 6.54
N THR A 764 -14.57 -42.34 5.23
CA THR A 764 -15.15 -41.16 4.58
C THR A 764 -16.39 -41.54 3.79
N VAL A 765 -17.34 -40.61 3.70
CA VAL A 765 -18.60 -40.73 2.97
C VAL A 765 -18.57 -39.82 1.75
N SER A 766 -19.11 -40.30 0.63
CA SER A 766 -19.08 -39.64 -0.67
C SER A 766 -20.44 -39.69 -1.33
N ALA A 767 -20.96 -38.53 -1.73
CA ALA A 767 -22.06 -38.40 -2.69
C ALA A 767 -21.56 -37.55 -3.87
N TRP A 768 -21.72 -38.05 -5.08
CA TRP A 768 -21.21 -37.43 -6.31
C TRP A 768 -22.37 -37.26 -7.28
N ILE A 769 -22.66 -36.01 -7.65
CA ILE A 769 -23.93 -35.65 -8.30
C ILE A 769 -23.73 -34.82 -9.57
N LYS A 770 -24.71 -34.91 -10.48
CA LYS A 770 -24.94 -33.95 -11.55
C LYS A 770 -25.88 -32.86 -11.04
N ALA A 771 -25.41 -31.62 -10.99
CA ALA A 771 -26.13 -30.48 -10.41
C ALA A 771 -25.52 -29.13 -10.85
N ASP A 772 -26.36 -28.10 -10.88
CA ASP A 772 -26.01 -26.75 -11.36
C ASP A 772 -24.92 -26.06 -10.54
N ILE A 773 -24.72 -26.48 -9.28
CA ILE A 773 -23.60 -26.06 -8.41
C ILE A 773 -22.21 -26.42 -8.96
N TYR A 774 -22.15 -27.27 -10.00
CA TYR A 774 -20.95 -27.66 -10.72
C TYR A 774 -20.97 -27.19 -12.19
N THR A 775 -21.78 -26.19 -12.57
CA THR A 775 -21.87 -25.69 -13.96
C THR A 775 -20.50 -25.35 -14.54
N ASP A 776 -19.64 -24.69 -13.76
CA ASP A 776 -18.27 -24.33 -14.14
C ASP A 776 -17.39 -25.55 -14.47
N TYR A 777 -17.71 -26.71 -13.88
CA TYR A 777 -17.07 -28.01 -14.07
C TYR A 777 -17.83 -28.93 -15.06
N GLY A 778 -18.78 -28.39 -15.83
CA GLY A 778 -19.58 -29.14 -16.80
C GLY A 778 -20.88 -29.72 -16.25
N GLY A 779 -21.37 -29.18 -15.13
CA GLY A 779 -22.65 -29.55 -14.50
C GLY A 779 -22.59 -30.82 -13.64
N GLN A 780 -21.42 -31.40 -13.39
CA GLN A 780 -21.27 -32.60 -12.57
C GLN A 780 -19.98 -32.59 -11.73
N SER A 781 -19.99 -33.30 -10.60
CA SER A 781 -18.80 -33.38 -9.75
C SER A 781 -17.68 -34.19 -10.42
N ILE A 782 -16.43 -33.80 -10.17
CA ILE A 782 -15.25 -34.44 -10.79
C ILE A 782 -15.10 -35.93 -10.40
N ASN A 783 -15.62 -36.34 -9.24
CA ASN A 783 -15.63 -37.74 -8.84
C ASN A 783 -16.68 -38.56 -9.62
N LEU A 784 -17.85 -37.98 -9.94
CA LEU A 784 -18.88 -38.63 -10.76
C LEU A 784 -18.37 -38.90 -12.18
N ASP A 785 -17.70 -37.89 -12.75
CA ASP A 785 -17.03 -37.98 -14.06
C ASP A 785 -15.95 -39.08 -14.10
N GLN A 786 -15.05 -39.09 -13.12
CA GLN A 786 -13.97 -40.07 -13.02
C GLN A 786 -14.49 -41.49 -12.77
N PHE A 787 -15.49 -41.64 -11.91
CA PHE A 787 -16.13 -42.93 -11.62
C PHE A 787 -16.75 -43.53 -12.90
N TRP A 788 -17.56 -42.76 -13.62
CA TRP A 788 -18.22 -43.28 -14.82
C TRP A 788 -17.23 -43.57 -15.96
N LYS A 789 -16.20 -42.74 -16.15
CA LYS A 789 -15.09 -43.04 -17.07
C LYS A 789 -14.39 -44.36 -16.74
N ALA A 790 -14.18 -44.67 -15.46
CA ALA A 790 -13.60 -45.94 -15.03
C ALA A 790 -14.56 -47.13 -15.22
N ARG A 791 -15.86 -46.97 -14.94
CA ARG A 791 -16.90 -47.99 -15.22
C ARG A 791 -17.01 -48.29 -16.71
N ASP A 792 -16.95 -47.27 -17.57
CA ASP A 792 -16.99 -47.40 -19.03
C ASP A 792 -15.72 -48.04 -19.59
N ALA A 793 -14.57 -47.89 -18.91
CA ALA A 793 -13.34 -48.64 -19.14
C ALA A 793 -13.37 -50.09 -18.57
N GLY A 794 -14.53 -50.58 -18.13
CA GLY A 794 -14.73 -51.97 -17.67
C GLY A 794 -14.35 -52.26 -16.22
N MET A 795 -13.98 -51.25 -15.43
CA MET A 795 -13.62 -51.46 -14.02
C MET A 795 -14.84 -51.82 -13.16
N SER A 796 -14.63 -52.62 -12.10
CA SER A 796 -15.66 -52.88 -11.07
C SER A 796 -16.07 -51.58 -10.35
N ILE A 797 -17.19 -51.59 -9.62
CA ILE A 797 -17.64 -50.41 -8.86
C ILE A 797 -16.59 -49.97 -7.83
N GLU A 798 -15.99 -50.91 -7.10
CA GLU A 798 -14.93 -50.63 -6.13
C GLU A 798 -13.65 -50.08 -6.79
N GLN A 799 -13.22 -50.68 -7.92
CA GLN A 799 -12.07 -50.19 -8.69
C GLN A 799 -12.32 -48.77 -9.24
N ALA A 800 -13.53 -48.51 -9.76
CA ALA A 800 -13.94 -47.20 -10.25
C ALA A 800 -14.01 -46.17 -9.12
N ALA A 801 -14.54 -46.53 -7.94
CA ALA A 801 -14.58 -45.67 -6.76
C ALA A 801 -13.17 -45.27 -6.32
N PHE A 802 -12.23 -46.23 -6.22
CA PHE A 802 -10.82 -45.96 -5.91
C PHE A 802 -10.04 -45.24 -7.03
N SER A 803 -10.58 -45.15 -8.24
CA SER A 803 -10.00 -44.35 -9.32
C SER A 803 -10.29 -42.84 -9.18
N THR A 804 -11.31 -42.46 -8.41
CA THR A 804 -11.71 -41.05 -8.20
C THR A 804 -10.71 -40.27 -7.33
N PHE A 805 -10.78 -38.94 -7.34
CA PHE A 805 -10.03 -38.11 -6.38
C PHE A 805 -10.34 -38.50 -4.93
N ALA A 806 -11.61 -38.62 -4.57
CA ALA A 806 -12.02 -39.00 -3.21
C ALA A 806 -11.46 -40.38 -2.81
N GLY A 807 -11.58 -41.39 -3.67
CA GLY A 807 -11.06 -42.73 -3.41
C GLY A 807 -9.54 -42.80 -3.33
N LYS A 808 -8.82 -42.03 -4.16
CA LYS A 808 -7.35 -41.89 -4.08
C LYS A 808 -6.92 -41.31 -2.73
N GLN A 809 -7.61 -40.28 -2.23
CA GLN A 809 -7.30 -39.73 -0.90
C GLN A 809 -7.71 -40.68 0.23
N ALA A 810 -8.87 -41.36 0.13
CA ALA A 810 -9.29 -42.33 1.13
C ALA A 810 -8.27 -43.48 1.27
N LYS A 811 -7.80 -44.04 0.14
CA LYS A 811 -6.77 -45.09 0.10
C LYS A 811 -5.42 -44.63 0.65
N LYS A 812 -5.07 -43.35 0.52
CA LYS A 812 -3.84 -42.76 1.11
C LYS A 812 -3.84 -42.80 2.65
N PHE A 813 -5.01 -42.86 3.29
CA PHE A 813 -5.18 -42.95 4.74
C PHE A 813 -5.68 -44.32 5.22
N SER A 814 -5.42 -45.36 4.41
CA SER A 814 -5.77 -46.76 4.72
C SER A 814 -7.27 -47.02 4.90
N PHE A 815 -8.12 -46.24 4.22
CA PHE A 815 -9.51 -46.65 3.96
C PHE A 815 -9.51 -47.50 2.68
N THR A 816 -9.60 -48.83 2.82
CA THR A 816 -9.34 -49.79 1.74
C THR A 816 -10.57 -50.57 1.27
N LYS A 817 -11.71 -50.43 1.94
CA LYS A 817 -12.98 -51.09 1.60
C LYS A 817 -14.02 -50.09 1.09
N VAL A 818 -14.75 -50.43 0.03
CA VAL A 818 -15.96 -49.67 -0.37
C VAL A 818 -17.23 -50.30 0.24
N ARG A 819 -18.15 -49.47 0.76
CA ARG A 819 -19.55 -49.85 1.05
C ARG A 819 -20.51 -49.03 0.21
N ILE A 820 -21.47 -49.71 -0.39
CA ILE A 820 -22.67 -49.15 -1.04
C ILE A 820 -23.85 -49.74 -0.27
N LEU A 821 -24.88 -48.94 0.05
CA LEU A 821 -26.09 -49.45 0.73
C LEU A 821 -27.21 -49.84 -0.24
N ASP A 822 -27.16 -49.35 -1.47
CA ASP A 822 -28.19 -49.58 -2.48
C ASP A 822 -27.59 -49.39 -3.89
N ASP A 823 -27.34 -50.49 -4.60
CA ASP A 823 -26.79 -50.47 -5.96
C ASP A 823 -27.78 -49.86 -6.97
N GLU A 824 -29.09 -49.85 -6.70
CA GLU A 824 -30.09 -49.25 -7.60
C GLU A 824 -30.00 -47.72 -7.60
N LYS A 825 -29.39 -47.11 -6.57
CA LYS A 825 -29.11 -45.66 -6.51
C LYS A 825 -27.87 -45.25 -7.33
N ILE A 826 -27.03 -46.18 -7.79
CA ILE A 826 -25.85 -45.86 -8.61
C ILE A 826 -26.30 -45.59 -10.06
N THR A 827 -26.45 -44.31 -10.40
CA THR A 827 -26.93 -43.83 -11.70
C THR A 827 -25.93 -42.88 -12.37
N ARG A 828 -26.12 -42.61 -13.67
CA ARG A 828 -25.29 -41.64 -14.42
C ARG A 828 -25.30 -40.22 -13.84
N ASN A 829 -26.29 -39.88 -13.01
CA ASN A 829 -26.43 -38.55 -12.40
C ASN A 829 -26.10 -38.54 -10.89
N TYR A 830 -25.94 -39.71 -10.25
CA TYR A 830 -25.83 -39.83 -8.80
C TYR A 830 -25.05 -41.11 -8.41
N VAL A 831 -24.02 -40.98 -7.58
CA VAL A 831 -23.28 -42.10 -6.98
C VAL A 831 -23.04 -41.80 -5.52
N GLU A 832 -23.29 -42.78 -4.65
CA GLU A 832 -23.23 -42.64 -3.20
C GLU A 832 -22.55 -43.88 -2.58
N LEU A 833 -21.50 -43.67 -1.79
CA LEU A 833 -20.71 -44.75 -1.18
C LEU A 833 -19.86 -44.25 -0.01
N ASN A 834 -19.36 -45.19 0.78
CA ASN A 834 -18.35 -44.96 1.82
C ASN A 834 -17.03 -45.65 1.47
N PHE A 835 -15.92 -45.02 1.85
CA PHE A 835 -14.61 -45.65 1.97
C PHE A 835 -14.34 -45.90 3.45
N LEU A 836 -14.29 -47.17 3.85
CA LEU A 836 -14.05 -47.62 5.21
C LEU A 836 -12.64 -48.25 5.30
N LYS A 837 -12.13 -48.45 6.52
CA LYS A 837 -10.85 -49.16 6.76
C LYS A 837 -10.83 -50.54 6.09
#